data_AF-A0A7K7S0V1-F1
#
_entry.id   AF-A0A7K7S0V1-F1
#
_cell.length_a   1.000
_cell.length_b   1.000
_cell.length_c   1.000
_cell.angle_alpha   90.00
_cell.angle_beta   90.00
_cell.angle_gamma   90.00
#
_symmetry.space_group_name_H-M   'P 1'
#
loop_
_entity.id
_entity.type
_entity.pdbx_description
1 polymer ?
#
loop_
_entity_poly.entity_id
_entity_poly.type
_entity_poly.pdbx_seq_one_letter_code
_entity_poly.pdbx_strand_id
1 'polypeptide(L)'
;MDVYDPQTLGVMVFGGFMVISAIGIFLVSTFSMKETSYEEALAKQRKELEKSQQQKLEKKKKEKPVEKKGKAKKKEEKPNGKIPEQQLGQEVTDPPKEVVPEPAVVPEPVTVETPIAAVAVVPQEKEKPVPSPKEKRKKEKKVAKVEPAPSPVLAPAPVSVPKSSPVREVAPKEVPVVAVPPVGTQQSAPVISSVTVKKSEALPAQEDQKHDGPAKKKAASKKKSEPAPTDSDGALYLPYKTLVSTVSSMVFSEGEAQQLIEILTEKAGIIQDTWHTATQKGDPVAVLKRQLEEKEKQFSAEQEDAAAARNKLRELSKELAAERAKAGAVEGRLKEQLLAREREIVAVQARMQASYQDHVSETQQLQGKIRTLQEQLENGPNTQLARLQQENSILRDALNQATSQMESKQNAELAKLRQECSKLMKELSEKSEVLQQEEQQRKSWEIKATASEKRIEQLQAYQREAEVMLQKRLDEVSDELRKTQSSYKSLLADAEKTKGQQQSIAELQAKLLSSEAEVKSKLLELDSVKGKLQDASSENAKLLERIKSIEALLEAGQMREAEKDRDLQVVLTPASCPSRLQEKTNQLSALEREATQLREAVEQQKVKNNDLREKNWKAMEALTTVEKACEEKLLAATKAKEELAQQLDALQTRTKQTLLSALPGVTVSSQQDYDTWLQEFKEKTVGVLKQQMITTEPPDSALKLKEAEEAQSTLQAECEQYRTILAETEGMLRNLQKSVEEEEQVWKAKLTASEEELQKSHLQLKSLEGVVEKLKADLQSTDQLKEYTSLLETQLENHLETASSERQNYTKEVEALRLLLSESQEQLEAAKTETQKQSKELALVRQQLSEAKSHEQEGAVVGLPSEPSEPAALEAGLKTQLEQNETLAEKEQMLRQKLARELEEAQSLARSLQAELEKLRLAEHAAASDKEEAQHLKERLEKEKKLTKDLGQAATKLQELLKVSQDQLAKEREMVKKLKEQLQKMGQEDSSKEGTSV
;
A
#
# COMPACT_ATOMS: atom_id res chain seq x y z
N MET A 1 -4.34 1.22 -12.81
CA MET A 1 -3.39 1.11 -11.67
C MET A 1 -4.14 0.38 -10.59
N ASP A 2 -3.76 -0.86 -10.32
CA ASP A 2 -4.40 -1.65 -9.28
C ASP A 2 -3.88 -1.22 -7.91
N VAL A 3 -4.81 -0.92 -7.00
CA VAL A 3 -4.53 -0.39 -5.65
C VAL A 3 -4.06 -1.50 -4.68
N TYR A 4 -3.81 -2.70 -5.21
CA TYR A 4 -3.50 -3.92 -4.46
C TYR A 4 -2.10 -4.49 -4.71
N ASP A 5 -1.25 -3.81 -5.50
CA ASP A 5 0.17 -4.17 -5.58
C ASP A 5 0.87 -3.87 -4.24
N PRO A 6 1.49 -4.86 -3.57
CA PRO A 6 2.18 -4.66 -2.30
C PRO A 6 3.41 -3.75 -2.41
N GLN A 7 4.02 -3.58 -3.59
CA GLN A 7 5.12 -2.61 -3.76
C GLN A 7 4.58 -1.18 -3.78
N THR A 8 3.54 -0.91 -4.57
CA THR A 8 2.83 0.38 -4.59
C THR A 8 2.26 0.72 -3.22
N LEU A 9 1.61 -0.23 -2.53
CA LEU A 9 1.12 -0.04 -1.17
C LEU A 9 2.26 0.25 -0.19
N GLY A 10 3.38 -0.49 -0.29
CA GLY A 10 4.58 -0.25 0.51
C GLY A 10 5.15 1.16 0.31
N VAL A 11 5.31 1.60 -0.95
CA VAL A 11 5.77 2.97 -1.28
C VAL A 11 4.79 4.03 -0.80
N MET A 12 3.47 3.79 -0.90
CA MET A 12 2.44 4.73 -0.46
C MET A 12 2.39 4.87 1.07
N VAL A 13 2.55 3.77 1.81
CA VAL A 13 2.66 3.77 3.28
C VAL A 13 3.97 4.41 3.74
N PHE A 14 5.11 4.07 3.12
CA PHE A 14 6.41 4.65 3.49
C PHE A 14 6.50 6.14 3.12
N GLY A 15 5.92 6.54 1.99
CA GLY A 15 5.75 7.93 1.57
C GLY A 15 4.83 8.70 2.52
N GLY A 16 3.70 8.11 2.92
CA GLY A 16 2.82 8.66 3.95
C GLY A 16 3.56 8.85 5.29
N PHE A 17 4.33 7.86 5.74
CA PHE A 17 5.10 7.93 6.97
C PHE A 17 6.24 8.98 6.88
N MET A 18 6.90 9.11 5.73
CA MET A 18 7.85 10.20 5.44
C MET A 18 7.19 11.57 5.53
N VAL A 19 6.02 11.77 4.91
CA VAL A 19 5.29 13.04 4.92
C VAL A 19 4.77 13.38 6.32
N ILE A 20 4.20 12.41 7.04
CA ILE A 20 3.77 12.59 8.44
C ILE A 20 4.97 12.88 9.35
N SER A 21 6.12 12.25 9.12
CA SER A 21 7.36 12.56 9.86
C SER A 21 7.90 13.95 9.52
N ALA A 22 7.85 14.37 8.26
CA ALA A 22 8.25 15.71 7.84
C ALA A 22 7.32 16.79 8.40
N ILE A 23 6.00 16.55 8.42
CA ILE A 23 5.01 17.42 9.08
C ILE A 23 5.25 17.43 10.59
N GLY A 24 5.53 16.29 11.22
CA GLY A 24 5.87 16.20 12.65
C GLY A 24 7.13 17.00 13.00
N ILE A 25 8.20 16.85 12.21
CA ILE A 25 9.44 17.62 12.37
C ILE A 25 9.21 19.11 12.08
N PHE A 26 8.37 19.47 11.11
CA PHE A 26 8.02 20.86 10.82
C PHE A 26 7.17 21.50 11.92
N LEU A 27 6.22 20.76 12.50
CA LEU A 27 5.40 21.22 13.64
C LEU A 27 6.26 21.33 14.91
N VAL A 28 7.10 20.34 15.22
CA VAL A 28 8.07 20.43 16.33
C VAL A 28 9.05 21.57 16.10
N SER A 29 9.57 21.79 14.89
CA SER A 29 10.42 22.94 14.59
C SER A 29 9.70 24.28 14.76
N THR A 30 8.48 24.42 14.23
CA THR A 30 7.71 25.68 14.30
C THR A 30 7.08 25.98 15.66
N PHE A 31 6.97 25.00 16.56
CA PHE A 31 6.57 25.20 17.97
C PHE A 31 7.76 25.27 18.93
N SER A 32 8.79 24.43 18.80
CA SER A 32 9.98 24.48 19.66
C SER A 32 10.92 25.65 19.34
N MET A 33 10.88 26.22 18.12
CA MET A 33 11.51 27.52 17.83
C MET A 33 10.62 28.72 18.22
N LYS A 34 9.59 28.52 19.05
CA LYS A 34 8.75 29.58 19.64
C LYS A 34 8.78 29.60 21.17
N GLU A 35 9.96 29.36 21.75
CA GLU A 35 10.30 29.97 23.05
C GLU A 35 10.53 31.49 22.89
N THR A 36 9.50 32.21 22.44
CA THR A 36 9.47 33.68 22.58
C THR A 36 9.38 33.97 24.07
N SER A 37 10.50 34.36 24.67
CA SER A 37 10.58 34.70 26.09
C SER A 37 9.47 35.70 26.48
N TYR A 38 8.97 35.59 27.70
CA TYR A 38 7.92 36.45 28.25
C TYR A 38 8.31 37.95 28.17
N GLU A 39 9.61 38.24 28.24
CA GLU A 39 10.20 39.56 27.95
C GLU A 39 9.96 40.04 26.52
N GLU A 40 10.12 39.18 25.49
CA GLU A 40 9.93 39.57 24.08
C GLU A 40 8.44 39.84 23.77
N ALA A 41 7.54 39.06 24.35
CA ALA A 41 6.10 39.29 24.24
C ALA A 41 5.70 40.65 24.85
N LEU A 42 6.20 40.96 26.06
CA LEU A 42 6.03 42.27 26.70
C LEU A 42 6.70 43.40 25.90
N ALA A 43 7.86 43.17 25.30
CA ALA A 43 8.54 44.14 24.45
C ALA A 43 7.75 44.43 23.17
N LYS A 44 7.16 43.43 22.53
CA LYS A 44 6.23 43.61 21.39
C LYS A 44 5.01 44.43 21.79
N GLN A 45 4.34 44.06 22.89
CA GLN A 45 3.15 44.77 23.38
C GLN A 45 3.46 46.23 23.74
N ARG A 46 4.61 46.50 24.39
CA ARG A 46 5.09 47.87 24.65
C ARG A 46 5.33 48.65 23.35
N LYS A 47 6.02 48.06 22.38
CA LYS A 47 6.37 48.70 21.09
C LYS A 47 5.15 48.94 20.20
N GLU A 48 4.10 48.15 20.34
CA GLU A 48 2.80 48.32 19.67
C GLU A 48 1.95 49.41 20.35
N LEU A 49 1.96 49.46 21.68
CA LEU A 49 1.30 50.52 22.46
C LEU A 49 2.01 51.88 22.30
N GLU A 50 3.33 51.89 22.17
CA GLU A 50 4.16 53.07 21.88
C GLU A 50 3.91 53.62 20.47
N LYS A 51 3.85 52.76 19.45
CA LYS A 51 3.35 53.15 18.11
C LYS A 51 1.93 53.72 18.16
N SER A 52 1.05 53.10 18.94
CA SER A 52 -0.34 53.56 19.13
C SER A 52 -0.44 54.90 19.87
N GLN A 53 0.56 55.27 20.68
CA GLN A 53 0.66 56.60 21.27
C GLN A 53 1.23 57.63 20.29
N GLN A 54 2.31 57.30 19.56
CA GLN A 54 2.92 58.21 18.58
C GLN A 54 1.92 58.63 17.49
N GLN A 55 1.14 57.67 16.97
CA GLN A 55 0.10 57.95 15.97
C GLN A 55 -1.07 58.80 16.50
N LYS A 56 -1.21 58.96 17.82
CA LYS A 56 -2.19 59.85 18.46
C LYS A 56 -1.64 61.23 18.85
N LEU A 57 -0.31 61.43 18.82
CA LEU A 57 0.29 62.70 19.24
C LEU A 57 0.46 63.72 18.10
N GLU A 58 0.66 63.27 16.84
CA GLU A 58 0.90 64.19 15.71
C GLU A 58 -0.33 65.01 15.27
N LYS A 59 -1.56 64.55 15.56
CA LYS A 59 -2.80 65.19 15.06
C LYS A 59 -3.23 66.46 15.82
N LYS A 60 -2.38 67.11 16.62
CA LYS A 60 -2.78 68.32 17.38
C LYS A 60 -1.73 69.43 17.58
N LYS A 61 -1.04 69.86 16.52
CA LYS A 61 -0.52 71.24 16.41
C LYS A 61 -0.01 71.61 15.00
N LYS A 62 -0.76 72.45 14.26
CA LYS A 62 -0.16 73.38 13.26
C LYS A 62 -1.12 74.50 12.85
N GLU A 63 -0.90 75.68 13.41
CA GLU A 63 -1.24 76.94 12.74
C GLU A 63 0.05 77.63 12.26
N LYS A 64 -0.11 78.59 11.34
CA LYS A 64 0.93 79.32 10.58
C LYS A 64 1.16 80.72 11.22
N PRO A 65 2.10 81.61 10.79
CA PRO A 65 2.39 81.91 9.36
C PRO A 65 3.81 82.41 8.94
N VAL A 66 3.99 82.56 7.60
CA VAL A 66 4.85 83.52 6.85
C VAL A 66 6.40 83.38 6.95
N GLU A 67 7.23 83.46 5.88
CA GLU A 67 7.04 83.83 4.45
C GLU A 67 7.39 82.66 3.45
N LYS A 68 8.50 82.53 2.68
CA LYS A 68 9.77 83.29 2.44
C LYS A 68 10.31 83.06 0.99
N LYS A 69 10.91 84.08 0.35
CA LYS A 69 11.60 84.03 -0.99
C LYS A 69 12.72 82.96 -1.09
N GLY A 70 13.08 82.38 -2.26
CA GLY A 70 12.44 82.42 -3.61
C GLY A 70 13.42 82.24 -4.81
N LYS A 71 12.88 81.89 -6.01
CA LYS A 71 13.52 81.80 -7.37
C LYS A 71 14.54 80.65 -7.63
N ALA A 72 14.76 80.13 -8.86
CA ALA A 72 13.94 80.06 -10.11
C ALA A 72 14.65 79.19 -11.21
N LYS A 73 13.89 78.76 -12.25
CA LYS A 73 14.31 78.10 -13.52
C LYS A 73 14.81 76.64 -13.39
N LYS A 74 14.67 75.74 -14.38
CA LYS A 74 14.10 75.80 -15.76
C LYS A 74 13.47 74.41 -16.10
N LYS A 75 12.22 74.36 -16.57
CA LYS A 75 11.76 73.95 -17.93
C LYS A 75 12.32 72.58 -18.43
N GLU A 76 11.52 71.49 -18.49
CA GLU A 76 10.66 71.03 -19.62
C GLU A 76 11.50 70.63 -20.87
N GLU A 77 11.38 69.45 -21.48
CA GLU A 77 10.20 68.92 -22.21
C GLU A 77 10.16 67.36 -22.32
N LYS A 78 9.11 66.79 -22.92
CA LYS A 78 8.93 65.34 -23.28
C LYS A 78 9.11 65.16 -24.82
N PRO A 79 8.71 64.08 -25.57
CA PRO A 79 8.16 62.75 -25.21
C PRO A 79 8.58 61.50 -26.05
N ASN A 80 8.10 60.31 -25.63
CA ASN A 80 7.59 59.15 -26.41
C ASN A 80 8.49 58.13 -27.18
N GLY A 81 8.34 56.83 -26.80
CA GLY A 81 8.35 55.65 -27.70
C GLY A 81 9.66 54.83 -27.90
N LYS A 82 9.64 53.54 -28.30
CA LYS A 82 8.59 52.47 -28.21
C LYS A 82 9.11 51.06 -28.66
N ILE A 83 9.02 50.02 -27.79
CA ILE A 83 9.08 48.53 -28.06
C ILE A 83 10.34 47.99 -28.82
N PRO A 84 10.58 46.66 -29.12
CA PRO A 84 9.76 45.40 -29.08
C PRO A 84 9.80 44.61 -27.73
N GLU A 85 8.77 43.83 -27.34
CA GLU A 85 8.47 42.38 -27.59
C GLU A 85 9.44 41.40 -26.89
N GLN A 86 9.03 40.23 -26.35
CA GLN A 86 8.07 39.24 -26.87
C GLN A 86 7.51 38.25 -25.79
N GLN A 87 6.19 38.02 -25.76
CA GLN A 87 5.42 36.83 -25.25
C GLN A 87 5.58 36.42 -23.75
N LEU A 88 4.65 35.69 -23.10
CA LEU A 88 3.39 35.03 -23.50
C LEU A 88 2.36 35.02 -22.33
N GLY A 89 1.05 35.02 -22.64
CA GLY A 89 0.06 34.19 -21.91
C GLY A 89 -0.79 34.83 -20.81
N GLN A 90 -1.99 35.29 -21.17
CA GLN A 90 -3.17 35.26 -20.28
C GLN A 90 -4.47 35.24 -21.12
N GLU A 91 -5.41 34.38 -20.76
CA GLU A 91 -6.83 34.48 -21.13
C GLU A 91 -7.68 34.20 -19.87
N VAL A 92 -8.89 34.76 -19.80
CA VAL A 92 -9.76 34.80 -18.63
C VAL A 92 -11.20 34.57 -19.11
N THR A 93 -12.03 33.84 -18.35
CA THR A 93 -13.34 34.30 -17.79
C THR A 93 -14.08 33.17 -17.03
N ASP A 94 -14.82 33.54 -15.98
CA ASP A 94 -15.56 32.76 -14.98
C ASP A 94 -16.74 31.83 -15.45
N PRO A 95 -17.23 30.90 -14.57
CA PRO A 95 -18.46 30.09 -14.72
C PRO A 95 -19.72 30.75 -14.09
N PRO A 96 -20.47 30.33 -13.01
CA PRO A 96 -20.51 29.15 -12.08
C PRO A 96 -21.93 28.49 -11.92
N LYS A 97 -22.14 27.71 -10.82
CA LYS A 97 -23.42 27.35 -10.12
C LYS A 97 -24.38 26.28 -10.72
N GLU A 98 -25.11 25.42 -9.97
CA GLU A 98 -25.29 25.18 -8.50
C GLU A 98 -25.86 23.75 -8.18
N VAL A 99 -26.00 23.35 -6.88
CA VAL A 99 -26.72 22.18 -6.23
C VAL A 99 -26.31 20.72 -6.59
N VAL A 100 -26.14 19.67 -5.71
CA VAL A 100 -26.18 19.40 -4.23
C VAL A 100 -27.59 19.29 -3.58
N PRO A 101 -27.99 18.27 -2.72
CA PRO A 101 -27.21 17.31 -1.87
C PRO A 101 -27.67 15.80 -1.81
N GLU A 102 -27.07 15.06 -0.86
CA GLU A 102 -27.34 13.69 -0.33
C GLU A 102 -28.55 13.63 0.69
N PRO A 103 -28.90 12.57 1.51
CA PRO A 103 -28.05 11.58 2.25
C PRO A 103 -28.60 10.13 2.46
N ALA A 104 -27.94 9.35 3.35
CA ALA A 104 -27.94 7.87 3.48
C ALA A 104 -28.61 7.24 4.76
N VAL A 105 -28.15 6.03 5.15
CA VAL A 105 -28.20 5.33 6.49
C VAL A 105 -29.09 4.05 6.64
N VAL A 106 -28.61 3.13 7.51
CA VAL A 106 -29.00 1.72 7.80
C VAL A 106 -30.03 1.60 8.96
N PRO A 107 -30.55 0.39 9.34
CA PRO A 107 -29.95 -0.38 10.46
C PRO A 107 -30.08 -1.94 10.42
N GLU A 108 -29.38 -2.60 11.35
CA GLU A 108 -29.47 -4.04 11.74
C GLU A 108 -30.35 -4.20 13.02
N PRO A 109 -30.82 -5.40 13.47
CA PRO A 109 -29.95 -6.38 14.17
C PRO A 109 -30.36 -7.91 14.21
N VAL A 110 -29.35 -8.78 14.11
CA VAL A 110 -28.98 -9.91 15.03
C VAL A 110 -29.93 -11.13 15.35
N THR A 111 -29.33 -12.34 15.32
CA THR A 111 -29.69 -13.67 15.93
C THR A 111 -30.67 -14.67 15.26
N VAL A 112 -30.59 -15.93 15.74
CA VAL A 112 -30.94 -17.21 15.07
C VAL A 112 -31.69 -18.14 16.03
N GLU A 113 -32.71 -18.89 15.57
CA GLU A 113 -32.95 -20.32 15.91
C GLU A 113 -34.18 -20.92 15.17
N THR A 114 -34.36 -22.25 15.25
CA THR A 114 -35.35 -23.09 14.53
C THR A 114 -35.79 -24.27 15.42
N PRO A 115 -36.89 -25.01 15.14
CA PRO A 115 -38.09 -24.78 14.31
C PRO A 115 -39.42 -25.06 15.08
N ILE A 116 -40.60 -25.01 14.42
CA ILE A 116 -41.84 -25.85 14.55
C ILE A 116 -43.03 -25.16 13.83
N ALA A 117 -44.17 -25.83 13.64
CA ALA A 117 -45.12 -25.59 12.54
C ALA A 117 -46.53 -25.05 12.92
N ALA A 118 -47.19 -24.47 11.89
CA ALA A 118 -48.65 -24.47 11.60
C ALA A 118 -49.66 -23.54 12.33
N VAL A 119 -50.04 -22.45 11.62
CA VAL A 119 -51.42 -22.00 11.27
C VAL A 119 -52.54 -21.87 12.35
N ALA A 120 -53.06 -20.64 12.59
CA ALA A 120 -54.52 -20.30 12.56
C ALA A 120 -54.92 -18.79 12.80
N VAL A 121 -55.61 -18.19 11.82
CA VAL A 121 -56.87 -17.34 11.86
C VAL A 121 -57.21 -16.35 13.04
N VAL A 122 -57.10 -15.01 12.82
CA VAL A 122 -58.15 -13.92 12.63
C VAL A 122 -59.48 -13.98 13.47
N PRO A 123 -60.23 -12.88 13.92
CA PRO A 123 -60.39 -11.47 13.43
C PRO A 123 -60.62 -10.25 14.43
N GLN A 124 -60.63 -8.99 13.89
CA GLN A 124 -61.46 -7.76 14.25
C GLN A 124 -61.34 -7.03 15.65
N GLU A 125 -61.69 -5.73 15.90
CA GLU A 125 -62.10 -4.55 15.06
C GLU A 125 -61.91 -3.14 15.73
N LYS A 126 -61.75 -2.06 14.91
CA LYS A 126 -62.06 -0.58 15.09
C LYS A 126 -61.50 0.20 16.32
N GLU A 127 -61.42 1.55 16.36
CA GLU A 127 -62.01 2.65 15.55
C GLU A 127 -61.00 3.81 15.21
N LYS A 128 -61.46 5.04 14.86
CA LYS A 128 -60.68 6.13 14.21
C LYS A 128 -61.22 7.55 14.58
N PRO A 129 -60.70 8.74 14.13
CA PRO A 129 -60.14 9.08 12.80
C PRO A 129 -58.87 9.97 12.75
N VAL A 130 -58.58 10.48 11.52
CA VAL A 130 -57.40 11.27 11.04
C VAL A 130 -56.19 10.37 10.68
N PRO A 131 -55.19 10.75 9.83
CA PRO A 131 -55.08 11.82 8.82
C PRO A 131 -54.98 11.35 7.33
N SER A 132 -54.65 12.32 6.45
CA SER A 132 -53.98 12.39 5.13
C SER A 132 -52.94 11.31 4.69
N PRO A 133 -52.49 11.28 3.40
CA PRO A 133 -52.49 10.04 2.61
C PRO A 133 -51.13 9.46 2.12
N LYS A 134 -51.18 8.21 1.61
CA LYS A 134 -50.28 7.63 0.59
C LYS A 134 -51.06 6.77 -0.43
N GLU A 135 -50.46 6.53 -1.59
CA GLU A 135 -51.12 6.08 -2.84
C GLU A 135 -51.35 4.55 -2.96
N LYS A 136 -51.99 4.13 -4.08
CA LYS A 136 -52.35 2.73 -4.39
C LYS A 136 -51.93 2.28 -5.80
N ARG A 137 -51.43 1.04 -5.86
CA ARG A 137 -51.65 0.00 -6.90
C ARG A 137 -51.55 0.35 -8.41
N LYS A 138 -50.49 -0.20 -9.03
CA LYS A 138 -50.53 -1.40 -9.92
C LYS A 138 -51.59 -1.45 -11.06
N LYS A 139 -51.11 -1.20 -12.30
CA LYS A 139 -51.56 -1.70 -13.64
C LYS A 139 -53.05 -1.58 -14.08
N GLU A 140 -53.29 -0.97 -15.25
CA GLU A 140 -53.86 -1.68 -16.43
C GLU A 140 -53.75 -0.94 -17.80
N LYS A 141 -53.85 -1.75 -18.88
CA LYS A 141 -54.13 -1.58 -20.35
C LYS A 141 -54.11 -0.23 -21.13
N LYS A 142 -53.35 -0.29 -22.25
CA LYS A 142 -53.61 0.13 -23.67
C LYS A 142 -54.78 1.09 -24.05
N VAL A 143 -54.48 2.04 -24.97
CA VAL A 143 -55.14 2.36 -26.29
C VAL A 143 -54.44 3.62 -26.86
N ALA A 144 -53.61 3.58 -27.92
CA ALA A 144 -53.84 3.52 -29.40
C ALA A 144 -53.96 4.91 -30.09
N LYS A 145 -53.87 4.98 -31.44
CA LYS A 145 -53.92 6.18 -32.35
C LYS A 145 -52.59 6.99 -32.44
N VAL A 146 -52.11 7.55 -33.57
CA VAL A 146 -52.08 7.13 -35.01
C VAL A 146 -50.99 7.94 -35.79
N GLU A 147 -50.68 7.56 -37.03
CA GLU A 147 -49.81 8.22 -38.06
C GLU A 147 -50.29 9.65 -38.51
N PRO A 148 -49.59 10.45 -39.39
CA PRO A 148 -48.66 10.05 -40.50
C PRO A 148 -47.38 10.93 -40.73
N ALA A 149 -46.66 10.64 -41.82
CA ALA A 149 -45.51 11.39 -42.38
C ALA A 149 -45.93 12.60 -43.28
N PRO A 150 -45.01 13.35 -43.96
CA PRO A 150 -44.37 12.87 -45.20
C PRO A 150 -42.92 13.38 -45.52
N SER A 151 -42.28 12.75 -46.53
CA SER A 151 -41.09 13.26 -47.25
C SER A 151 -41.48 14.23 -48.39
N PRO A 152 -40.53 14.83 -49.17
CA PRO A 152 -40.28 14.24 -50.52
C PRO A 152 -38.90 14.52 -51.23
N VAL A 153 -38.47 13.56 -52.08
CA VAL A 153 -37.91 13.75 -53.46
C VAL A 153 -36.48 14.34 -53.64
N LEU A 154 -35.61 13.96 -54.60
CA LEU A 154 -35.73 13.15 -55.86
C LEU A 154 -34.62 12.07 -56.01
N ALA A 155 -34.77 11.19 -57.02
CA ALA A 155 -33.91 10.05 -57.40
C ALA A 155 -32.81 10.46 -58.45
N PRO A 156 -32.00 9.57 -59.13
CA PRO A 156 -32.15 8.11 -59.36
C PRO A 156 -30.88 7.23 -59.16
N ALA A 157 -31.01 5.92 -59.41
CA ALA A 157 -29.91 4.92 -59.49
C ALA A 157 -29.52 4.61 -60.95
N PRO A 158 -28.37 3.92 -61.22
CA PRO A 158 -28.40 2.46 -61.33
C PRO A 158 -27.16 1.76 -60.69
N VAL A 159 -26.78 0.57 -61.17
CA VAL A 159 -26.00 -0.46 -60.45
C VAL A 159 -24.69 -0.84 -61.17
N SER A 160 -23.65 -1.27 -60.42
CA SER A 160 -22.73 -2.42 -60.73
C SER A 160 -21.18 -2.16 -60.79
N VAL A 161 -20.43 -3.01 -60.04
CA VAL A 161 -18.99 -3.43 -60.22
C VAL A 161 -17.85 -2.38 -59.96
N PRO A 162 -16.50 -2.72 -59.95
CA PRO A 162 -15.70 -2.50 -58.72
C PRO A 162 -14.27 -1.87 -58.86
N LYS A 163 -13.56 -1.69 -57.71
CA LYS A 163 -12.09 -1.47 -57.58
C LYS A 163 -11.57 -0.14 -58.20
N SER A 164 -10.37 0.40 -57.91
CA SER A 164 -9.24 0.08 -57.01
C SER A 164 -8.51 1.36 -56.54
N SER A 165 -7.37 1.23 -55.84
CA SER A 165 -6.42 2.29 -55.45
C SER A 165 -5.59 2.89 -56.62
N PRO A 166 -4.75 3.89 -56.31
CA PRO A 166 -3.37 4.00 -56.82
C PRO A 166 -2.35 4.09 -55.65
N VAL A 167 -1.00 4.04 -55.78
CA VAL A 167 -0.08 4.55 -56.82
C VAL A 167 1.22 3.69 -56.92
N ARG A 168 1.58 3.21 -58.15
CA ARG A 168 2.93 2.97 -58.78
C ARG A 168 4.02 2.11 -58.05
N GLU A 169 5.01 1.45 -58.71
CA GLU A 169 5.38 1.33 -60.14
C GLU A 169 6.17 0.02 -60.49
N VAL A 170 6.24 -0.33 -61.80
CA VAL A 170 7.20 -1.23 -62.53
C VAL A 170 7.70 -2.53 -61.83
N ALA A 171 7.33 -3.79 -62.18
CA ALA A 171 7.16 -4.55 -63.46
C ALA A 171 8.45 -5.17 -64.06
N PRO A 172 8.41 -6.33 -64.78
CA PRO A 172 7.34 -7.32 -65.01
C PRO A 172 7.44 -8.53 -64.03
N LYS A 173 7.63 -9.86 -64.31
CA LYS A 173 7.76 -10.78 -65.48
C LYS A 173 7.73 -12.26 -65.01
N GLU A 174 7.22 -13.35 -65.63
CA GLU A 174 6.18 -13.65 -66.66
C GLU A 174 5.51 -15.05 -66.39
N VAL A 175 5.60 -16.06 -67.29
CA VAL A 175 4.67 -17.23 -67.46
C VAL A 175 5.22 -18.28 -68.47
N PRO A 176 4.58 -19.44 -68.83
CA PRO A 176 3.42 -20.20 -68.28
C PRO A 176 3.56 -21.77 -68.22
N VAL A 177 2.43 -22.50 -67.97
CA VAL A 177 2.02 -23.86 -68.51
C VAL A 177 1.93 -25.12 -67.57
N VAL A 178 0.71 -25.41 -67.07
CA VAL A 178 -0.10 -26.69 -67.09
C VAL A 178 0.31 -28.02 -66.34
N ALA A 179 -0.72 -28.66 -65.73
CA ALA A 179 -0.97 -30.11 -65.41
C ALA A 179 -0.59 -30.81 -64.06
N VAL A 180 -1.66 -31.17 -63.32
CA VAL A 180 -2.07 -32.47 -62.69
C VAL A 180 -1.22 -33.75 -62.98
N PRO A 181 -1.12 -34.81 -62.12
CA PRO A 181 -1.20 -34.98 -60.63
C PRO A 181 0.09 -35.66 -60.02
N PRO A 182 0.19 -35.97 -58.70
CA PRO A 182 1.44 -36.49 -58.09
C PRO A 182 1.55 -38.02 -57.91
N VAL A 183 2.77 -38.58 -58.03
CA VAL A 183 3.15 -39.96 -57.61
C VAL A 183 4.63 -40.02 -57.16
N GLY A 184 4.90 -40.29 -55.87
CA GLY A 184 6.18 -40.82 -55.34
C GLY A 184 7.44 -39.93 -55.46
N THR A 185 8.67 -40.33 -55.06
CA THR A 185 9.14 -41.36 -54.10
C THR A 185 10.65 -41.11 -53.73
N GLN A 186 11.17 -41.73 -52.66
CA GLN A 186 12.63 -42.02 -52.39
C GLN A 186 13.51 -40.81 -51.96
N GLN A 187 14.13 -40.81 -50.76
CA GLN A 187 15.52 -41.24 -50.39
C GLN A 187 16.57 -40.10 -50.36
N SER A 188 17.73 -40.19 -49.68
CA SER A 188 18.34 -41.29 -48.88
C SER A 188 19.27 -40.79 -47.75
N ALA A 189 19.76 -41.73 -46.91
CA ALA A 189 20.82 -41.54 -45.92
C ALA A 189 22.24 -41.83 -46.49
N PRO A 190 23.32 -41.68 -45.70
CA PRO A 190 24.09 -42.87 -45.27
C PRO A 190 24.73 -42.73 -43.86
N VAL A 191 25.58 -43.63 -43.32
CA VAL A 191 25.53 -45.10 -43.03
C VAL A 191 26.90 -45.54 -42.45
N ILE A 192 26.94 -46.48 -41.49
CA ILE A 192 28.04 -47.43 -41.10
C ILE A 192 27.53 -48.20 -39.85
N SER A 193 27.14 -49.49 -39.92
CA SER A 193 27.94 -50.75 -39.86
C SER A 193 28.38 -51.18 -38.43
N SER A 194 28.41 -52.46 -38.00
CA SER A 194 27.83 -53.74 -38.51
C SER A 194 28.22 -54.97 -37.63
N VAL A 195 27.32 -55.93 -37.38
CA VAL A 195 27.59 -57.37 -37.07
C VAL A 195 26.42 -58.23 -37.62
N THR A 196 26.62 -59.49 -38.04
CA THR A 196 25.66 -60.28 -38.87
C THR A 196 25.62 -61.81 -38.61
N VAL A 197 24.83 -62.54 -39.44
CA VAL A 197 24.46 -63.99 -39.42
C VAL A 197 23.31 -64.28 -38.44
N LYS A 198 22.23 -65.05 -38.72
CA LYS A 198 21.79 -66.02 -39.80
C LYS A 198 20.31 -65.67 -40.20
N LYS A 199 19.48 -66.24 -41.10
CA LYS A 199 19.26 -67.51 -41.87
C LYS A 199 18.88 -68.76 -41.04
N SER A 200 17.98 -69.69 -41.42
CA SER A 200 17.28 -70.11 -42.67
C SER A 200 16.03 -70.94 -42.23
N GLU A 201 14.92 -71.19 -42.94
CA GLU A 201 14.35 -70.77 -44.24
C GLU A 201 12.81 -71.12 -44.27
N ALA A 202 12.16 -71.19 -45.45
CA ALA A 202 10.93 -71.96 -45.77
C ALA A 202 9.53 -71.55 -45.19
N LEU A 203 8.97 -70.52 -45.83
CA LEU A 203 7.52 -70.21 -46.05
C LEU A 203 6.79 -71.29 -46.91
N PRO A 204 5.48 -71.17 -47.30
CA PRO A 204 4.35 -70.27 -46.93
C PRO A 204 3.08 -71.10 -46.51
N ALA A 205 1.79 -70.69 -46.50
CA ALA A 205 1.07 -69.48 -46.94
C ALA A 205 -0.31 -69.29 -46.22
N GLN A 206 -0.69 -68.02 -45.99
CA GLN A 206 -1.95 -67.33 -46.41
C GLN A 206 -3.34 -67.98 -46.17
N GLU A 207 -4.30 -67.31 -45.50
CA GLU A 207 -5.14 -66.14 -45.92
C GLU A 207 -6.28 -66.51 -46.91
N ASP A 208 -7.49 -65.92 -46.90
CA ASP A 208 -8.21 -65.08 -45.91
C ASP A 208 -9.72 -64.93 -46.32
N GLN A 209 -10.51 -64.24 -45.48
CA GLN A 209 -11.62 -63.32 -45.83
C GLN A 209 -12.98 -63.78 -46.46
N LYS A 210 -14.03 -63.63 -45.62
CA LYS A 210 -15.23 -62.75 -45.76
C LYS A 210 -16.46 -63.06 -46.67
N HIS A 211 -17.61 -62.66 -46.07
CA HIS A 211 -18.91 -62.19 -46.61
C HIS A 211 -19.83 -63.07 -47.49
N ASP A 212 -20.92 -63.56 -46.87
CA ASP A 212 -22.29 -62.98 -46.90
C ASP A 212 -22.93 -62.52 -48.25
N GLY A 213 -24.26 -62.75 -48.40
CA GLY A 213 -25.12 -62.19 -49.47
C GLY A 213 -25.87 -63.19 -50.37
N PRO A 214 -27.19 -63.45 -50.20
CA PRO A 214 -27.92 -64.52 -50.92
C PRO A 214 -29.01 -64.07 -51.93
N ALA A 215 -29.26 -64.84 -53.01
CA ALA A 215 -30.53 -64.78 -53.79
C ALA A 215 -30.90 -65.97 -54.72
N LYS A 216 -32.07 -66.60 -54.46
CA LYS A 216 -33.14 -67.06 -55.40
C LYS A 216 -32.89 -68.10 -56.54
N LYS A 217 -33.41 -69.32 -56.29
CA LYS A 217 -34.36 -70.15 -57.11
C LYS A 217 -34.12 -70.39 -58.63
N LYS A 218 -33.88 -71.66 -59.04
CA LYS A 218 -34.91 -72.58 -59.66
C LYS A 218 -34.39 -73.97 -60.11
N ALA A 219 -35.27 -74.98 -59.95
CA ALA A 219 -35.53 -76.15 -60.83
C ALA A 219 -34.54 -77.34 -61.02
N ALA A 220 -35.13 -78.55 -60.88
CA ALA A 220 -35.01 -79.74 -61.74
C ALA A 220 -33.83 -80.77 -61.65
N SER A 221 -34.01 -81.72 -60.72
CA SER A 221 -34.04 -83.19 -61.00
C SER A 221 -32.76 -84.05 -61.16
N LYS A 222 -32.93 -85.35 -60.82
CA LYS A 222 -31.98 -86.49 -60.77
C LYS A 222 -30.97 -86.43 -59.60
N LYS A 223 -30.94 -87.34 -58.61
CA LYS A 223 -31.24 -88.80 -58.47
C LYS A 223 -30.07 -89.74 -58.84
N LYS A 224 -29.08 -89.85 -57.93
CA LYS A 224 -28.68 -91.14 -57.33
C LYS A 224 -27.85 -90.88 -56.06
N SER A 225 -28.19 -91.57 -54.97
CA SER A 225 -27.36 -91.71 -53.77
C SER A 225 -27.56 -93.14 -53.28
N GLU A 226 -26.48 -93.92 -53.28
CA GLU A 226 -26.47 -95.37 -53.06
C GLU A 226 -25.28 -95.67 -52.15
N PRO A 227 -25.51 -96.08 -50.89
CA PRO A 227 -24.42 -96.36 -49.97
C PRO A 227 -24.21 -97.87 -49.76
N ALA A 228 -23.01 -98.31 -50.15
CA ALA A 228 -22.23 -99.41 -49.56
C ALA A 228 -22.76 -100.88 -49.71
N PRO A 229 -21.85 -101.87 -49.66
CA PRO A 229 -22.17 -103.28 -49.95
C PRO A 229 -22.31 -104.14 -48.69
N THR A 230 -23.03 -105.26 -48.81
CA THR A 230 -22.75 -106.49 -48.04
C THR A 230 -23.40 -107.69 -48.73
N ASP A 231 -22.63 -108.46 -49.49
CA ASP A 231 -23.02 -109.77 -50.03
C ASP A 231 -21.85 -110.73 -49.78
N SER A 232 -22.13 -111.88 -49.16
CA SER A 232 -21.20 -113.02 -49.01
C SER A 232 -22.01 -114.28 -48.73
N ASP A 233 -21.73 -115.32 -49.50
CA ASP A 233 -22.16 -116.72 -49.34
C ASP A 233 -23.66 -117.00 -49.09
N GLY A 234 -24.41 -117.05 -50.20
CA GLY A 234 -25.76 -117.63 -50.27
C GLY A 234 -25.97 -118.35 -51.61
N ALA A 235 -26.41 -119.62 -51.56
CA ALA A 235 -26.42 -120.52 -52.73
C ALA A 235 -27.23 -120.01 -53.94
N LEU A 236 -26.75 -120.36 -55.16
CA LEU A 236 -27.37 -120.02 -56.45
C LEU A 236 -28.83 -120.50 -56.55
N TYR A 237 -29.78 -119.62 -56.28
CA TYR A 237 -31.21 -119.91 -56.42
C TYR A 237 -31.78 -119.26 -57.69
N LEU A 238 -31.93 -120.07 -58.74
CA LEU A 238 -32.59 -119.64 -59.99
C LEU A 238 -34.05 -119.23 -59.69
N PRO A 239 -34.51 -118.04 -60.10
CA PRO A 239 -35.89 -117.62 -59.87
C PRO A 239 -36.87 -118.61 -60.51
N TYR A 240 -37.93 -118.98 -59.78
CA TYR A 240 -38.90 -120.00 -60.20
C TYR A 240 -39.47 -119.75 -61.62
N LYS A 241 -39.75 -118.50 -61.99
CA LYS A 241 -40.21 -118.14 -63.35
C LYS A 241 -39.17 -118.41 -64.44
N THR A 242 -37.88 -118.23 -64.14
CA THR A 242 -36.77 -118.55 -65.02
C THR A 242 -36.64 -120.06 -65.17
N LEU A 243 -36.66 -120.80 -64.06
CA LEU A 243 -36.60 -122.28 -64.06
C LEU A 243 -37.75 -122.89 -64.87
N VAL A 244 -38.98 -122.45 -64.63
CA VAL A 244 -40.17 -122.90 -65.37
C VAL A 244 -40.08 -122.53 -66.86
N SER A 245 -39.59 -121.34 -67.21
CA SER A 245 -39.37 -120.97 -68.62
C SER A 245 -38.32 -121.85 -69.29
N THR A 246 -37.20 -122.14 -68.61
CA THR A 246 -36.14 -123.02 -69.14
C THR A 246 -36.67 -124.44 -69.35
N VAL A 247 -37.31 -125.05 -68.35
CA VAL A 247 -37.90 -126.40 -68.46
C VAL A 247 -38.99 -126.44 -69.54
N SER A 248 -39.84 -125.42 -69.64
CA SER A 248 -40.86 -125.30 -70.70
C SER A 248 -40.30 -125.01 -72.10
N SER A 249 -39.00 -124.72 -72.23
CA SER A 249 -38.32 -124.45 -73.51
C SER A 249 -37.39 -125.57 -73.96
N MET A 250 -37.15 -126.57 -73.11
CA MET A 250 -36.36 -127.75 -73.43
C MET A 250 -37.23 -128.82 -74.10
N VAL A 251 -36.77 -129.33 -75.25
CA VAL A 251 -37.37 -130.48 -75.92
C VAL A 251 -36.73 -131.75 -75.35
N PHE A 252 -37.35 -132.31 -74.32
CA PHE A 252 -36.96 -133.61 -73.78
C PHE A 252 -37.25 -134.71 -74.81
N SER A 253 -36.34 -135.68 -74.96
CA SER A 253 -36.69 -136.96 -75.57
C SER A 253 -37.59 -137.77 -74.62
N GLU A 254 -38.32 -138.75 -75.17
CA GLU A 254 -39.31 -139.52 -74.41
C GLU A 254 -38.71 -140.22 -73.17
N GLY A 255 -37.48 -140.74 -73.28
CA GLY A 255 -36.74 -141.33 -72.16
C GLY A 255 -36.29 -140.31 -71.10
N GLU A 256 -35.84 -139.12 -71.50
CA GLU A 256 -35.48 -138.05 -70.55
C GLU A 256 -36.70 -137.52 -69.80
N ALA A 257 -37.84 -137.41 -70.48
CA ALA A 257 -39.12 -137.05 -69.86
C ALA A 257 -39.56 -138.13 -68.85
N GLN A 258 -39.39 -139.41 -69.17
CA GLN A 258 -39.71 -140.51 -68.26
C GLN A 258 -38.78 -140.57 -67.05
N GLN A 259 -37.45 -140.36 -67.21
CA GLN A 259 -36.54 -140.24 -66.07
C GLN A 259 -36.80 -139.00 -65.21
N LEU A 260 -37.23 -137.88 -65.80
CA LEU A 260 -37.63 -136.69 -65.03
C LEU A 260 -38.89 -136.97 -64.21
N ILE A 261 -39.87 -137.70 -64.78
CA ILE A 261 -41.07 -138.16 -64.05
C ILE A 261 -40.67 -139.10 -62.93
N GLU A 262 -39.82 -140.11 -63.20
CA GLU A 262 -39.34 -141.11 -62.23
C GLU A 262 -38.69 -140.43 -61.02
N ILE A 263 -37.72 -139.54 -61.25
CA ILE A 263 -37.04 -138.74 -60.20
C ILE A 263 -38.02 -137.86 -59.43
N LEU A 264 -39.02 -137.27 -60.09
CA LEU A 264 -40.05 -136.47 -59.42
C LEU A 264 -41.00 -137.33 -58.56
N THR A 265 -41.35 -138.55 -59.00
CA THR A 265 -42.17 -139.47 -58.21
C THR A 265 -41.41 -140.08 -57.03
N GLU A 266 -40.16 -140.48 -57.22
CA GLU A 266 -39.28 -141.00 -56.15
C GLU A 266 -39.06 -139.95 -55.06
N LYS A 267 -38.90 -138.67 -55.45
CA LYS A 267 -38.73 -137.55 -54.52
C LYS A 267 -40.04 -136.99 -53.93
N ALA A 268 -41.20 -137.41 -54.41
CA ALA A 268 -42.52 -136.97 -53.92
C ALA A 268 -43.03 -137.78 -52.70
N GLY A 269 -42.39 -138.89 -52.33
CA GLY A 269 -42.70 -139.63 -51.10
C GLY A 269 -44.08 -140.29 -51.07
N ILE A 270 -44.65 -140.62 -52.23
CA ILE A 270 -45.98 -141.25 -52.34
C ILE A 270 -45.87 -142.75 -52.03
N ILE A 271 -45.88 -143.09 -50.74
CA ILE A 271 -45.81 -144.48 -50.25
C ILE A 271 -47.13 -145.21 -50.56
N GLN A 272 -47.11 -146.05 -51.60
CA GLN A 272 -48.27 -146.80 -52.11
C GLN A 272 -48.70 -147.98 -51.20
N ASP A 273 -47.91 -148.31 -50.17
CA ASP A 273 -48.09 -149.49 -49.31
C ASP A 273 -49.17 -149.37 -48.21
N THR A 274 -49.74 -148.18 -47.98
CA THR A 274 -50.68 -147.95 -46.86
C THR A 274 -52.07 -148.59 -47.03
N TRP A 275 -52.36 -149.22 -48.17
CA TRP A 275 -53.70 -149.73 -48.52
C TRP A 275 -54.02 -151.18 -48.11
N HIS A 276 -53.07 -151.95 -47.57
CA HIS A 276 -53.21 -153.41 -47.44
C HIS A 276 -53.35 -153.97 -46.00
N THR A 277 -53.48 -153.12 -44.98
CA THR A 277 -53.46 -153.53 -43.55
C THR A 277 -54.70 -153.10 -42.74
N ALA A 278 -55.90 -153.20 -43.33
CA ALA A 278 -57.19 -152.83 -42.70
C ALA A 278 -58.19 -154.00 -42.52
N THR A 279 -57.72 -155.24 -42.39
CA THR A 279 -58.58 -156.45 -42.41
C THR A 279 -59.17 -156.82 -41.05
N GLN A 280 -60.17 -156.08 -40.56
CA GLN A 280 -61.29 -156.63 -39.75
C GLN A 280 -62.43 -155.62 -39.43
N LYS A 281 -63.64 -155.91 -39.96
CA LYS A 281 -64.96 -155.46 -39.48
C LYS A 281 -65.21 -153.94 -39.30
N GLY A 282 -65.46 -153.24 -40.40
CA GLY A 282 -66.09 -151.91 -40.42
C GLY A 282 -66.60 -151.51 -41.81
N ASP A 283 -67.64 -150.67 -41.89
CA ASP A 283 -68.15 -150.11 -43.16
C ASP A 283 -67.26 -148.93 -43.61
N PRO A 284 -66.63 -148.98 -44.81
CA PRO A 284 -65.75 -147.92 -45.29
C PRO A 284 -66.45 -146.57 -45.49
N VAL A 285 -67.74 -146.54 -45.83
CA VAL A 285 -68.45 -145.27 -46.11
C VAL A 285 -68.61 -144.45 -44.83
N ALA A 286 -68.91 -145.12 -43.71
CA ALA A 286 -69.02 -144.48 -42.40
C ALA A 286 -67.67 -143.93 -41.89
N VAL A 287 -66.55 -144.59 -42.22
CA VAL A 287 -65.20 -144.12 -41.88
C VAL A 287 -64.83 -142.88 -42.69
N LEU A 288 -65.05 -142.90 -44.01
CA LEU A 288 -64.78 -141.75 -44.89
C LEU A 288 -65.64 -140.53 -44.51
N LYS A 289 -66.92 -140.73 -44.16
CA LYS A 289 -67.78 -139.63 -43.71
C LYS A 289 -67.30 -139.02 -42.39
N ARG A 290 -66.86 -139.84 -41.42
CA ARG A 290 -66.28 -139.35 -40.17
C ARG A 290 -64.95 -138.61 -40.40
N GLN A 291 -64.11 -139.09 -41.30
CA GLN A 291 -62.87 -138.40 -41.69
C GLN A 291 -63.14 -137.06 -42.39
N LEU A 292 -64.20 -136.97 -43.20
CA LEU A 292 -64.62 -135.71 -43.81
C LEU A 292 -65.11 -134.72 -42.75
N GLU A 293 -66.00 -135.14 -41.85
CA GLU A 293 -66.51 -134.30 -40.74
C GLU A 293 -65.36 -133.83 -39.81
N GLU A 294 -64.38 -134.68 -39.56
CA GLU A 294 -63.18 -134.34 -38.79
C GLU A 294 -62.25 -133.38 -39.55
N LYS A 295 -62.16 -133.50 -40.89
CA LYS A 295 -61.41 -132.56 -41.74
C LYS A 295 -62.09 -131.21 -41.90
N GLU A 296 -63.41 -131.17 -42.03
CA GLU A 296 -64.20 -129.93 -42.03
C GLU A 296 -64.06 -129.20 -40.69
N LYS A 297 -64.08 -129.93 -39.56
CA LYS A 297 -63.83 -129.37 -38.23
C LYS A 297 -62.38 -128.88 -38.05
N GLN A 298 -61.39 -129.58 -38.60
CA GLN A 298 -60.00 -129.10 -38.62
C GLN A 298 -59.89 -127.81 -39.44
N PHE A 299 -60.52 -127.75 -40.62
CA PHE A 299 -60.52 -126.57 -41.47
C PHE A 299 -61.25 -125.37 -40.84
N SER A 300 -62.37 -125.58 -40.15
CA SER A 300 -63.07 -124.50 -39.44
C SER A 300 -62.24 -123.95 -38.28
N ALA A 301 -61.56 -124.83 -37.52
CA ALA A 301 -60.65 -124.41 -36.46
C ALA A 301 -59.44 -123.64 -37.03
N GLU A 302 -58.82 -124.11 -38.11
CA GLU A 302 -57.73 -123.39 -38.79
C GLU A 302 -58.20 -122.05 -39.39
N GLN A 303 -59.44 -121.97 -39.86
CA GLN A 303 -60.05 -120.71 -40.33
C GLN A 303 -60.29 -119.72 -39.18
N GLU A 304 -60.72 -120.19 -38.01
CA GLU A 304 -60.87 -119.39 -36.79
C GLU A 304 -59.52 -118.93 -36.23
N ASP A 305 -58.51 -119.81 -36.16
CA ASP A 305 -57.14 -119.47 -35.77
C ASP A 305 -56.51 -118.47 -36.75
N ALA A 306 -56.71 -118.64 -38.07
CA ALA A 306 -56.27 -117.68 -39.07
C ALA A 306 -57.03 -116.34 -38.96
N ALA A 307 -58.30 -116.33 -38.53
CA ALA A 307 -59.04 -115.10 -38.24
C ALA A 307 -58.52 -114.43 -36.96
N ALA A 308 -58.23 -115.18 -35.90
CA ALA A 308 -57.62 -114.70 -34.66
C ALA A 308 -56.23 -114.12 -34.90
N ALA A 309 -55.38 -114.80 -35.68
CA ALA A 309 -54.07 -114.30 -36.10
C ALA A 309 -54.17 -113.01 -36.92
N ARG A 310 -55.13 -112.92 -37.86
CA ARG A 310 -55.41 -111.68 -38.63
C ARG A 310 -55.95 -110.55 -37.74
N ASN A 311 -56.73 -110.85 -36.70
CA ASN A 311 -57.20 -109.88 -35.72
C ASN A 311 -56.01 -109.34 -34.90
N LYS A 312 -55.22 -110.24 -34.30
CA LYS A 312 -54.04 -109.89 -33.50
C LYS A 312 -52.98 -109.12 -34.31
N LEU A 313 -52.78 -109.46 -35.59
CA LEU A 313 -51.92 -108.70 -36.49
C LEU A 313 -52.45 -107.29 -36.77
N ARG A 314 -53.77 -107.10 -36.88
CA ARG A 314 -54.40 -105.77 -37.00
C ARG A 314 -54.31 -104.96 -35.70
N GLU A 315 -54.40 -105.60 -34.55
CA GLU A 315 -54.21 -104.97 -33.23
C GLU A 315 -52.76 -104.51 -33.05
N LEU A 316 -51.78 -105.40 -33.24
CA LEU A 316 -50.35 -105.06 -33.21
C LEU A 316 -49.98 -103.98 -34.24
N SER A 317 -50.62 -103.98 -35.42
CA SER A 317 -50.42 -102.91 -36.42
C SER A 317 -50.98 -101.56 -35.95
N LYS A 318 -52.11 -101.56 -35.22
CA LYS A 318 -52.73 -100.36 -34.64
C LYS A 318 -51.91 -99.83 -33.46
N GLU A 319 -51.38 -100.72 -32.61
CA GLU A 319 -50.47 -100.37 -31.51
C GLU A 319 -49.15 -99.79 -32.06
N LEU A 320 -48.55 -100.44 -33.05
CA LEU A 320 -47.35 -99.93 -33.73
C LEU A 320 -47.59 -98.56 -34.39
N ALA A 321 -48.78 -98.33 -34.96
CA ALA A 321 -49.17 -97.03 -35.49
C ALA A 321 -49.35 -95.97 -34.37
N ALA A 322 -49.95 -96.36 -33.24
CA ALA A 322 -50.13 -95.48 -32.08
C ALA A 322 -48.80 -95.12 -31.40
N GLU A 323 -47.87 -96.07 -31.23
CA GLU A 323 -46.54 -95.78 -30.72
C GLU A 323 -45.69 -94.95 -31.69
N ARG A 324 -45.80 -95.17 -33.01
CA ARG A 324 -45.19 -94.27 -34.01
C ARG A 324 -45.75 -92.84 -33.90
N ALA A 325 -47.05 -92.68 -33.67
CA ALA A 325 -47.67 -91.37 -33.46
C ALA A 325 -47.22 -90.71 -32.15
N LYS A 326 -47.13 -91.46 -31.05
CA LYS A 326 -46.59 -90.99 -29.77
C LYS A 326 -45.12 -90.58 -29.89
N ALA A 327 -44.30 -91.41 -30.52
CA ALA A 327 -42.88 -91.14 -30.77
C ALA A 327 -42.71 -89.85 -31.60
N GLY A 328 -43.45 -89.70 -32.69
CA GLY A 328 -43.44 -88.46 -33.49
C GLY A 328 -43.91 -87.22 -32.73
N ALA A 329 -44.88 -87.36 -31.81
CA ALA A 329 -45.32 -86.26 -30.95
C ALA A 329 -44.28 -85.87 -29.87
N VAL A 330 -43.55 -86.85 -29.32
CA VAL A 330 -42.42 -86.60 -28.41
C VAL A 330 -41.24 -85.98 -29.15
N GLU A 331 -40.90 -86.49 -30.33
CA GLU A 331 -39.86 -85.96 -31.21
C GLU A 331 -40.18 -84.51 -31.64
N GLY A 332 -41.44 -84.22 -31.97
CA GLY A 332 -41.93 -82.87 -32.24
C GLY A 332 -41.73 -81.94 -31.05
N ARG A 333 -42.18 -82.34 -29.85
CA ARG A 333 -41.99 -81.56 -28.61
C ARG A 333 -40.51 -81.31 -28.29
N LEU A 334 -39.65 -82.31 -28.47
CA LEU A 334 -38.21 -82.16 -28.25
C LEU A 334 -37.57 -81.21 -29.27
N LYS A 335 -38.01 -81.22 -30.53
CA LYS A 335 -37.59 -80.24 -31.55
C LYS A 335 -38.07 -78.83 -31.22
N GLU A 336 -39.30 -78.67 -30.75
CA GLU A 336 -39.82 -77.37 -30.28
C GLU A 336 -39.04 -76.84 -29.09
N GLN A 337 -38.70 -77.70 -28.12
CA GLN A 337 -37.86 -77.34 -26.97
C GLN A 337 -36.42 -77.00 -27.39
N LEU A 338 -35.82 -77.75 -28.31
CA LEU A 338 -34.49 -77.45 -28.85
C LEU A 338 -34.49 -76.08 -29.54
N LEU A 339 -35.45 -75.83 -30.43
CA LEU A 339 -35.63 -74.52 -31.09
C LEU A 339 -35.96 -73.39 -30.09
N ALA A 340 -36.58 -73.68 -28.95
CA ALA A 340 -36.78 -72.70 -27.88
C ALA A 340 -35.45 -72.35 -27.20
N ARG A 341 -34.66 -73.36 -26.80
CA ARG A 341 -33.31 -73.18 -26.23
C ARG A 341 -32.34 -72.50 -27.18
N GLU A 342 -32.41 -72.81 -28.48
CA GLU A 342 -31.58 -72.18 -29.51
C GLU A 342 -31.89 -70.68 -29.65
N ARG A 343 -33.18 -70.30 -29.58
CA ARG A 343 -33.59 -68.88 -29.50
C ARG A 343 -33.18 -68.22 -28.19
N GLU A 344 -33.25 -68.92 -27.05
CA GLU A 344 -32.75 -68.42 -25.76
C GLU A 344 -31.24 -68.14 -25.81
N ILE A 345 -30.44 -69.05 -26.40
CA ILE A 345 -29.00 -68.89 -26.58
C ILE A 345 -28.70 -67.66 -27.45
N VAL A 346 -29.37 -67.51 -28.60
CA VAL A 346 -29.23 -66.31 -29.46
C VAL A 346 -29.64 -65.03 -28.72
N ALA A 347 -30.71 -65.06 -27.91
CA ALA A 347 -31.15 -63.91 -27.12
C ALA A 347 -30.20 -63.58 -25.93
N VAL A 348 -29.51 -64.57 -25.37
CA VAL A 348 -28.42 -64.35 -24.39
C VAL A 348 -27.19 -63.77 -25.10
N GLN A 349 -26.78 -64.33 -26.22
CA GLN A 349 -25.64 -63.87 -27.00
C GLN A 349 -25.82 -62.42 -27.50
N ALA A 350 -27.02 -62.07 -27.97
CA ALA A 350 -27.36 -60.70 -28.38
C ALA A 350 -27.33 -59.70 -27.21
N ARG A 351 -27.86 -60.07 -26.02
CA ARG A 351 -27.78 -59.23 -24.82
C ARG A 351 -26.35 -59.06 -24.31
N MET A 352 -25.55 -60.12 -24.35
CA MET A 352 -24.13 -60.10 -24.02
C MET A 352 -23.35 -59.19 -24.97
N GLN A 353 -23.59 -59.29 -26.28
CA GLN A 353 -22.97 -58.41 -27.28
C GLN A 353 -23.39 -56.94 -27.11
N ALA A 354 -24.66 -56.67 -26.81
CA ALA A 354 -25.13 -55.31 -26.50
C ALA A 354 -24.43 -54.73 -25.27
N SER A 355 -24.41 -55.48 -24.15
CA SER A 355 -23.71 -55.07 -22.92
C SER A 355 -22.21 -54.82 -23.14
N TYR A 356 -21.52 -55.65 -23.94
CA TYR A 356 -20.13 -55.37 -24.32
C TYR A 356 -20.01 -54.09 -25.15
N GLN A 357 -20.93 -53.83 -26.09
CA GLN A 357 -20.91 -52.63 -26.92
C GLN A 357 -21.18 -51.35 -26.09
N ASP A 358 -22.07 -51.44 -25.10
CA ASP A 358 -22.38 -50.38 -24.14
C ASP A 358 -21.16 -50.08 -23.27
N HIS A 359 -20.55 -51.09 -22.63
CA HIS A 359 -19.33 -50.93 -21.83
C HIS A 359 -18.13 -50.41 -22.63
N VAL A 360 -17.99 -50.80 -23.91
CA VAL A 360 -16.97 -50.22 -24.80
C VAL A 360 -17.26 -48.73 -25.06
N SER A 361 -18.51 -48.34 -25.25
CA SER A 361 -18.89 -46.93 -25.44
C SER A 361 -18.68 -46.09 -24.16
N GLU A 362 -18.98 -46.64 -22.99
CA GLU A 362 -18.74 -46.03 -21.68
C GLU A 362 -17.23 -45.87 -21.43
N THR A 363 -16.45 -46.92 -21.69
CA THR A 363 -14.98 -46.89 -21.58
C THR A 363 -14.38 -45.84 -22.51
N GLN A 364 -14.86 -45.72 -23.76
CA GLN A 364 -14.42 -44.67 -24.69
C GLN A 364 -14.82 -43.26 -24.19
N GLN A 365 -16.02 -43.10 -23.62
CA GLN A 365 -16.45 -41.82 -23.04
C GLN A 365 -15.60 -41.43 -21.82
N LEU A 366 -15.27 -42.38 -20.95
CA LEU A 366 -14.39 -42.18 -19.79
C LEU A 366 -12.96 -41.85 -20.23
N GLN A 367 -12.40 -42.57 -21.21
CA GLN A 367 -11.10 -42.23 -21.79
C GLN A 367 -11.07 -40.86 -22.47
N GLY A 368 -12.20 -40.44 -23.06
CA GLY A 368 -12.37 -39.09 -23.61
C GLY A 368 -12.35 -38.03 -22.50
N LYS A 369 -13.15 -38.22 -21.45
CA LYS A 369 -13.18 -37.36 -20.25
C LYS A 369 -11.79 -37.24 -19.61
N ILE A 370 -11.09 -38.37 -19.41
CA ILE A 370 -9.72 -38.42 -18.88
C ILE A 370 -8.77 -37.59 -19.75
N ARG A 371 -8.80 -37.75 -21.08
CA ARG A 371 -7.98 -36.93 -21.99
C ARG A 371 -8.29 -35.45 -21.91
N THR A 372 -9.56 -35.04 -21.87
CA THR A 372 -9.92 -33.62 -21.71
C THR A 372 -9.51 -33.04 -20.35
N LEU A 373 -9.52 -33.84 -19.28
CA LEU A 373 -9.05 -33.42 -17.96
C LEU A 373 -7.52 -33.34 -17.90
N GLN A 374 -6.81 -34.26 -18.54
CA GLN A 374 -5.35 -34.20 -18.72
C GLN A 374 -4.95 -32.95 -19.52
N GLU A 375 -5.62 -32.69 -20.63
CA GLU A 375 -5.39 -31.50 -21.48
C GLU A 375 -5.67 -30.20 -20.72
N GLN A 376 -6.70 -30.15 -19.87
CA GLN A 376 -6.96 -29.00 -18.99
C GLN A 376 -5.91 -28.86 -17.87
N LEU A 377 -5.44 -29.99 -17.30
CA LEU A 377 -4.43 -30.01 -16.25
C LEU A 377 -3.01 -29.67 -16.75
N GLU A 378 -2.73 -29.92 -18.03
CA GLU A 378 -1.47 -29.53 -18.68
C GLU A 378 -1.52 -28.08 -19.19
N ASN A 379 -2.58 -27.70 -19.93
CA ASN A 379 -2.68 -26.37 -20.51
C ASN A 379 -3.05 -25.28 -19.48
N GLY A 380 -3.78 -25.60 -18.41
CA GLY A 380 -4.19 -24.64 -17.39
C GLY A 380 -2.99 -24.00 -16.67
N PRO A 381 -2.14 -24.78 -15.98
CA PRO A 381 -0.92 -24.29 -15.33
C PRO A 381 0.07 -23.66 -16.32
N ASN A 382 0.25 -24.23 -17.52
CA ASN A 382 1.13 -23.62 -18.53
C ASN A 382 0.61 -22.26 -19.00
N THR A 383 -0.71 -22.08 -19.18
CA THR A 383 -1.31 -20.79 -19.53
C THR A 383 -1.19 -19.77 -18.40
N GLN A 384 -1.36 -20.20 -17.15
CA GLN A 384 -1.16 -19.33 -15.98
C GLN A 384 0.31 -18.93 -15.83
N LEU A 385 1.24 -19.87 -16.00
CA LEU A 385 2.68 -19.62 -15.96
C LEU A 385 3.11 -18.65 -17.07
N ALA A 386 2.60 -18.81 -18.29
CA ALA A 386 2.87 -17.90 -19.40
C ALA A 386 2.37 -16.47 -19.12
N ARG A 387 1.18 -16.32 -18.52
CA ARG A 387 0.67 -15.01 -18.07
C ARG A 387 1.54 -14.41 -16.97
N LEU A 388 1.86 -15.17 -15.93
CA LEU A 388 2.73 -14.72 -14.83
C LEU A 388 4.14 -14.34 -15.32
N GLN A 389 4.68 -15.04 -16.33
CA GLN A 389 5.94 -14.68 -17.00
C GLN A 389 5.81 -13.38 -17.81
N GLN A 390 4.72 -13.20 -18.55
CA GLN A 390 4.44 -11.96 -19.27
C GLN A 390 4.25 -10.77 -18.31
N GLU A 391 3.45 -10.92 -17.27
CA GLU A 391 3.28 -9.93 -16.19
C GLU A 391 4.62 -9.60 -15.52
N ASN A 392 5.45 -10.60 -15.24
CA ASN A 392 6.82 -10.38 -14.74
C ASN A 392 7.71 -9.60 -15.71
N SER A 393 7.60 -9.82 -17.03
CA SER A 393 8.34 -8.99 -18.02
C SER A 393 7.85 -7.55 -18.02
N ILE A 394 6.53 -7.33 -18.04
CA ILE A 394 5.91 -5.99 -18.02
C ILE A 394 6.29 -5.24 -16.73
N LEU A 395 6.28 -5.91 -15.57
CA LEU A 395 6.68 -5.32 -14.30
C LEU A 395 8.18 -4.97 -14.26
N ARG A 396 9.06 -5.79 -14.84
CA ARG A 396 10.50 -5.45 -14.96
C ARG A 396 10.71 -4.27 -15.91
N ASP A 397 10.04 -4.24 -17.05
CA ASP A 397 10.19 -3.15 -18.02
C ASP A 397 9.61 -1.84 -17.47
N ALA A 398 8.49 -1.89 -16.76
CA ALA A 398 7.93 -0.76 -16.03
C ALA A 398 8.85 -0.28 -14.89
N LEU A 399 9.45 -1.20 -14.12
CA LEU A 399 10.42 -0.86 -13.06
C LEU A 399 11.69 -0.23 -13.65
N ASN A 400 12.22 -0.78 -14.74
CA ASN A 400 13.38 -0.24 -15.45
C ASN A 400 13.07 1.16 -16.02
N GLN A 401 11.88 1.34 -16.62
CA GLN A 401 11.44 2.63 -17.13
C GLN A 401 11.22 3.65 -16.01
N ALA A 402 10.61 3.27 -14.89
CA ALA A 402 10.43 4.14 -13.73
C ALA A 402 11.77 4.53 -13.09
N THR A 403 12.70 3.58 -12.97
CA THR A 403 14.07 3.82 -12.47
C THR A 403 14.81 4.80 -13.39
N SER A 404 14.83 4.56 -14.70
CA SER A 404 15.46 5.45 -15.68
C SER A 404 14.81 6.85 -15.72
N GLN A 405 13.48 6.94 -15.55
CA GLN A 405 12.79 8.23 -15.40
C GLN A 405 13.14 8.95 -14.08
N MET A 406 13.34 8.20 -12.98
CA MET A 406 13.76 8.78 -11.70
C MET A 406 15.21 9.27 -11.77
N GLU A 407 16.12 8.45 -12.29
CA GLU A 407 17.53 8.80 -12.49
C GLU A 407 17.69 10.00 -13.43
N SER A 408 16.94 10.08 -14.53
CA SER A 408 17.00 11.23 -15.45
C SER A 408 16.45 12.51 -14.82
N LYS A 409 15.37 12.44 -14.03
CA LYS A 409 14.86 13.58 -13.24
C LYS A 409 15.87 14.04 -12.18
N GLN A 410 16.41 13.11 -11.38
CA GLN A 410 17.43 13.42 -10.38
C GLN A 410 18.70 14.01 -11.00
N ASN A 411 19.14 13.51 -12.16
CA ASN A 411 20.28 14.09 -12.87
C ASN A 411 19.97 15.49 -13.43
N ALA A 412 18.76 15.76 -13.90
CA ALA A 412 18.33 17.09 -14.32
C ALA A 412 18.24 18.08 -13.13
N GLU A 413 17.72 17.65 -11.99
CA GLU A 413 17.68 18.43 -10.75
C GLU A 413 19.09 18.70 -10.20
N LEU A 414 19.97 17.70 -10.21
CA LEU A 414 21.39 17.87 -9.86
C LEU A 414 22.11 18.81 -10.84
N ALA A 415 21.80 18.79 -12.13
CA ALA A 415 22.34 19.74 -13.10
C ALA A 415 21.83 21.17 -12.84
N LYS A 416 20.54 21.33 -12.53
CA LYS A 416 19.94 22.63 -12.16
C LYS A 416 20.51 23.18 -10.86
N LEU A 417 20.65 22.36 -9.81
CA LEU A 417 21.31 22.73 -8.55
C LEU A 417 22.78 23.12 -8.76
N ARG A 418 23.53 22.39 -9.60
CA ARG A 418 24.91 22.78 -9.98
C ARG A 418 24.93 24.13 -10.70
N GLN A 419 24.02 24.37 -11.64
CA GLN A 419 23.89 25.64 -12.35
C GLN A 419 23.53 26.80 -11.39
N GLU A 420 22.62 26.57 -10.44
CA GLU A 420 22.24 27.55 -9.42
C GLU A 420 23.40 27.86 -8.47
N CYS A 421 24.15 26.86 -8.01
CA CYS A 421 25.38 27.06 -7.24
C CYS A 421 26.44 27.83 -8.03
N SER A 422 26.65 27.53 -9.32
CA SER A 422 27.56 28.30 -10.18
C SER A 422 27.10 29.74 -10.39
N LYS A 423 25.79 29.98 -10.52
CA LYS A 423 25.20 31.33 -10.64
C LYS A 423 25.37 32.12 -9.34
N LEU A 424 25.10 31.51 -8.19
CA LEU A 424 25.29 32.14 -6.87
C LEU A 424 26.77 32.43 -6.57
N MET A 425 27.70 31.55 -6.94
CA MET A 425 29.13 31.84 -6.84
C MET A 425 29.54 33.04 -7.72
N LYS A 426 28.99 33.15 -8.94
CA LYS A 426 29.26 34.27 -9.84
C LYS A 426 28.68 35.59 -9.32
N GLU A 427 27.45 35.58 -8.80
CA GLU A 427 26.85 36.75 -8.15
C GLU A 427 27.60 37.15 -6.86
N LEU A 428 28.15 36.18 -6.13
CA LEU A 428 28.97 36.43 -4.95
C LEU A 428 30.32 37.04 -5.31
N SER A 429 31.01 36.54 -6.36
CA SER A 429 32.25 37.16 -6.84
C SER A 429 32.02 38.57 -7.37
N GLU A 430 30.96 38.78 -8.16
CA GLU A 430 30.59 40.12 -8.67
C GLU A 430 30.30 41.11 -7.52
N LYS A 431 29.56 40.68 -6.48
CA LYS A 431 29.32 41.51 -5.29
C LYS A 431 30.60 41.76 -4.48
N SER A 432 31.50 40.78 -4.40
CA SER A 432 32.81 40.94 -3.74
C SER A 432 33.70 41.94 -4.48
N GLU A 433 33.74 41.90 -5.81
CA GLU A 433 34.47 42.85 -6.65
C GLU A 433 33.88 44.27 -6.53
N VAL A 434 32.55 44.42 -6.55
CA VAL A 434 31.88 45.71 -6.33
C VAL A 434 32.18 46.27 -4.93
N LEU A 435 32.09 45.45 -3.88
CA LEU A 435 32.39 45.88 -2.50
C LEU A 435 33.86 46.30 -2.37
N GLN A 436 34.79 45.57 -3.00
CA GLN A 436 36.21 45.93 -3.03
C GLN A 436 36.45 47.26 -3.77
N GLN A 437 35.71 47.53 -4.86
CA GLN A 437 35.76 48.81 -5.56
C GLN A 437 35.17 49.96 -4.71
N GLU A 438 34.06 49.74 -4.01
CA GLU A 438 33.50 50.72 -3.07
C GLU A 438 34.45 51.01 -1.91
N GLU A 439 35.14 50.00 -1.38
CA GLU A 439 36.15 50.17 -0.32
C GLU A 439 37.36 50.99 -0.80
N GLN A 440 37.84 50.74 -2.02
CA GLN A 440 38.89 51.56 -2.66
C GLN A 440 38.41 53.00 -2.89
N GLN A 441 37.17 53.21 -3.35
CA GLN A 441 36.61 54.55 -3.48
C GLN A 441 36.51 55.25 -2.12
N ARG A 442 36.04 54.57 -1.08
CA ARG A 442 35.93 55.07 0.30
C ARG A 442 37.29 55.54 0.83
N LYS A 443 38.33 54.73 0.69
CA LYS A 443 39.73 55.09 1.00
C LYS A 443 40.20 56.31 0.21
N SER A 444 39.83 56.42 -1.07
CA SER A 444 40.12 57.62 -1.88
C SER A 444 39.41 58.89 -1.36
N TRP A 445 38.21 58.76 -0.82
CA TRP A 445 37.43 59.87 -0.25
C TRP A 445 37.93 60.26 1.15
N GLU A 446 38.34 59.30 1.97
CA GLU A 446 38.98 59.50 3.28
C GLU A 446 40.33 60.25 3.16
N ILE A 447 41.16 59.89 2.17
CA ILE A 447 42.39 60.62 1.84
C ILE A 447 42.08 62.06 1.38
N LYS A 448 41.00 62.28 0.62
CA LYS A 448 40.57 63.64 0.22
C LYS A 448 39.99 64.44 1.39
N ALA A 449 39.26 63.79 2.29
CA ALA A 449 38.68 64.41 3.48
C ALA A 449 39.78 64.89 4.43
N THR A 450 40.70 64.02 4.82
CA THR A 450 41.85 64.37 5.68
C THR A 450 42.79 65.39 5.03
N ALA A 451 42.92 65.40 3.69
CA ALA A 451 43.62 66.46 2.97
C ALA A 451 42.85 67.80 2.92
N SER A 452 41.53 67.79 3.07
CA SER A 452 40.71 69.01 3.19
C SER A 452 40.69 69.56 4.63
N GLU A 453 40.64 68.67 5.63
CA GLU A 453 40.75 69.01 7.05
C GLU A 453 42.08 69.74 7.33
N LYS A 454 43.20 69.19 6.86
CA LYS A 454 44.53 69.84 6.96
C LYS A 454 44.60 71.22 6.32
N ARG A 455 43.84 71.48 5.24
CA ARG A 455 43.73 72.83 4.65
C ARG A 455 42.90 73.76 5.52
N ILE A 456 41.84 73.26 6.16
CA ILE A 456 41.02 74.02 7.11
C ILE A 456 41.85 74.36 8.36
N GLU A 457 42.61 73.40 8.90
CA GLU A 457 43.54 73.62 10.02
C GLU A 457 44.59 74.69 9.68
N GLN A 458 45.20 74.63 8.49
CA GLN A 458 46.16 75.64 8.01
C GLN A 458 45.52 77.03 7.86
N LEU A 459 44.30 77.12 7.32
CA LEU A 459 43.57 78.39 7.20
C LEU A 459 43.18 78.95 8.57
N GLN A 460 42.76 78.10 9.52
CA GLN A 460 42.50 78.52 10.89
C GLN A 460 43.78 78.96 11.62
N ALA A 461 44.93 78.32 11.38
CA ALA A 461 46.22 78.74 11.94
C ALA A 461 46.58 80.15 11.43
N TYR A 462 46.50 80.36 10.11
CA TYR A 462 46.72 81.67 9.50
C TYR A 462 45.74 82.74 10.01
N GLN A 463 44.47 82.39 10.22
CA GLN A 463 43.48 83.29 10.83
C GLN A 463 43.86 83.68 12.26
N ARG A 464 44.24 82.72 13.13
CA ARG A 464 44.69 83.00 14.50
C ARG A 464 45.97 83.87 14.51
N GLU A 465 46.92 83.61 13.61
CA GLU A 465 48.13 84.43 13.47
C GLU A 465 47.80 85.87 13.03
N ALA A 466 46.86 86.04 12.10
CA ALA A 466 46.37 87.35 11.68
C ALA A 466 45.60 88.07 12.81
N GLU A 467 44.76 87.37 13.56
CA GLU A 467 44.06 87.89 14.75
C GLU A 467 45.06 88.35 15.83
N VAL A 468 46.09 87.56 16.13
CA VAL A 468 47.15 87.93 17.09
C VAL A 468 47.96 89.13 16.60
N MET A 469 48.27 89.23 15.29
CA MET A 469 48.94 90.41 14.72
C MET A 469 48.06 91.66 14.77
N LEU A 470 46.75 91.54 14.55
CA LEU A 470 45.80 92.65 14.66
C LEU A 470 45.61 93.09 16.11
N GLN A 471 45.50 92.15 17.06
CA GLN A 471 45.43 92.44 18.49
C GLN A 471 46.70 93.18 18.95
N LYS A 472 47.89 92.69 18.58
CA LYS A 472 49.16 93.34 18.92
C LYS A 472 49.24 94.79 18.39
N ARG A 473 48.74 95.05 17.17
CA ARG A 473 48.62 96.43 16.63
C ARG A 473 47.59 97.28 17.37
N LEU A 474 46.48 96.68 17.81
CA LEU A 474 45.47 97.39 18.62
C LEU A 474 46.03 97.77 19.99
N ASP A 475 46.82 96.90 20.61
CA ASP A 475 47.53 97.17 21.87
C ASP A 475 48.60 98.26 21.69
N GLU A 476 49.41 98.19 20.62
CA GLU A 476 50.39 99.22 20.25
C GLU A 476 49.75 100.61 20.07
N VAL A 477 48.66 100.69 19.30
CA VAL A 477 47.89 101.93 19.09
C VAL A 477 47.23 102.41 20.39
N SER A 478 46.76 101.51 21.25
CA SER A 478 46.18 101.85 22.56
C SER A 478 47.23 102.43 23.52
N ASP A 479 48.47 101.93 23.44
CA ASP A 479 49.62 102.46 24.18
C ASP A 479 50.07 103.82 23.65
N GLU A 480 50.08 104.04 22.33
CA GLU A 480 50.32 105.36 21.72
C GLU A 480 49.22 106.37 22.08
N LEU A 481 47.95 105.94 22.09
CA LEU A 481 46.83 106.77 22.54
C LEU A 481 46.96 107.13 24.02
N ARG A 482 47.41 106.20 24.88
CA ARG A 482 47.65 106.48 26.31
C ARG A 482 48.82 107.45 26.51
N LYS A 483 49.91 107.30 25.75
CA LYS A 483 51.06 108.22 25.75
C LYS A 483 50.64 109.63 25.31
N THR A 484 49.95 109.76 24.18
CA THR A 484 49.48 111.06 23.67
C THR A 484 48.41 111.70 24.57
N GLN A 485 47.52 110.92 25.19
CA GLN A 485 46.60 111.45 26.21
C GLN A 485 47.36 111.95 27.44
N SER A 486 48.45 111.29 27.84
CA SER A 486 49.27 111.73 28.98
C SER A 486 50.06 113.02 28.70
N SER A 487 50.63 113.17 27.49
CA SER A 487 51.31 114.41 27.11
C SER A 487 50.33 115.57 26.93
N TYR A 488 49.13 115.31 26.39
CA TYR A 488 48.05 116.31 26.33
C TYR A 488 47.61 116.78 27.72
N LYS A 489 47.49 115.87 28.70
CA LYS A 489 47.23 116.23 30.11
C LYS A 489 48.34 117.08 30.72
N SER A 490 49.61 116.79 30.44
CA SER A 490 50.73 117.65 30.87
C SER A 490 50.65 119.03 30.25
N LEU A 491 50.39 119.12 28.94
CA LEU A 491 50.29 120.38 28.22
C LEU A 491 49.13 121.26 28.73
N LEU A 492 48.01 120.64 29.15
CA LEU A 492 46.92 121.33 29.85
C LEU A 492 47.36 121.90 31.20
N ALA A 493 48.08 121.12 32.03
CA ALA A 493 48.59 121.60 33.31
C ALA A 493 49.60 122.75 33.16
N ASP A 494 50.47 122.70 32.13
CA ASP A 494 51.38 123.80 31.81
C ASP A 494 50.64 125.03 31.26
N ALA A 495 49.54 124.86 30.52
CA ALA A 495 48.66 125.96 30.10
C ALA A 495 47.92 126.61 31.29
N GLU A 496 47.47 125.83 32.27
CA GLU A 496 46.87 126.35 33.50
C GLU A 496 47.91 127.08 34.37
N LYS A 497 49.12 126.53 34.48
CA LYS A 497 50.24 127.14 35.21
C LYS A 497 50.68 128.46 34.60
N THR A 498 50.83 128.53 33.27
CA THR A 498 51.17 129.77 32.57
C THR A 498 50.04 130.81 32.64
N LYS A 499 48.77 130.38 32.63
CA LYS A 499 47.61 131.25 32.92
C LYS A 499 47.66 131.82 34.35
N GLY A 500 48.03 131.02 35.35
CA GLY A 500 48.25 131.49 36.72
C GLY A 500 49.42 132.48 36.85
N GLN A 501 50.51 132.24 36.12
CA GLN A 501 51.61 133.21 36.01
C GLN A 501 51.16 134.52 35.36
N GLN A 502 50.34 134.46 34.30
CA GLN A 502 49.78 135.64 33.65
C GLN A 502 48.86 136.46 34.59
N GLN A 503 48.10 135.79 35.47
CA GLN A 503 47.31 136.47 36.51
C GLN A 503 48.22 137.16 37.54
N SER A 504 49.28 136.51 38.01
CA SER A 504 50.28 137.11 38.91
C SER A 504 50.99 138.33 38.28
N ILE A 505 51.31 138.27 36.98
CA ILE A 505 51.87 139.41 36.24
C ILE A 505 50.86 140.56 36.16
N ALA A 506 49.57 140.28 35.94
CA ALA A 506 48.53 141.30 35.92
C ALA A 506 48.33 141.96 37.31
N GLU A 507 48.42 141.20 38.40
CA GLU A 507 48.42 141.76 39.76
C GLU A 507 49.63 142.66 40.02
N LEU A 508 50.83 142.28 39.54
CA LEU A 508 52.04 143.10 39.67
C LEU A 508 51.93 144.40 38.87
N GLN A 509 51.32 144.36 37.68
CA GLN A 509 51.01 145.56 36.88
C GLN A 509 50.00 146.47 37.60
N ALA A 510 48.96 145.92 38.22
CA ALA A 510 48.01 146.70 39.02
C ALA A 510 48.68 147.37 40.24
N LYS A 511 49.55 146.62 40.95
CA LYS A 511 50.36 147.16 42.07
C LYS A 511 51.30 148.28 41.60
N LEU A 512 51.97 148.11 40.46
CA LEU A 512 52.83 149.14 39.86
C LEU A 512 52.07 150.44 39.58
N LEU A 513 50.90 150.36 38.94
CA LEU A 513 50.04 151.51 38.67
C LEU A 513 49.58 152.23 39.95
N SER A 514 49.30 151.49 41.04
CA SER A 514 48.97 152.10 42.33
C SER A 514 50.14 152.88 42.95
N SER A 515 51.36 152.33 42.89
CA SER A 515 52.57 153.03 43.37
C SER A 515 52.95 154.23 42.49
N GLU A 516 52.68 154.18 41.18
CA GLU A 516 52.88 155.32 40.27
C GLU A 516 51.91 156.48 40.61
N ALA A 517 50.67 156.16 41.01
CA ALA A 517 49.71 157.15 41.49
C ALA A 517 50.14 157.79 42.83
N GLU A 518 50.66 157.02 43.78
CA GLU A 518 51.23 157.56 45.02
C GLU A 518 52.43 158.50 44.77
N VAL A 519 53.33 158.13 43.84
CA VAL A 519 54.47 158.98 43.45
C VAL A 519 53.99 160.29 42.83
N LYS A 520 52.95 160.25 41.98
CA LYS A 520 52.32 161.47 41.41
C LYS A 520 51.70 162.36 42.49
N SER A 521 51.09 161.78 43.53
CA SER A 521 50.58 162.55 44.69
C SER A 521 51.72 163.26 45.44
N LYS A 522 52.79 162.52 45.76
CA LYS A 522 53.97 163.05 46.48
C LYS A 522 54.73 164.12 45.69
N LEU A 523 54.66 164.10 44.36
CA LEU A 523 55.24 165.15 43.51
C LEU A 523 54.51 166.49 43.68
N LEU A 524 53.17 166.47 43.75
CA LEU A 524 52.35 167.67 43.98
C LEU A 524 52.56 168.25 45.39
N GLU A 525 52.75 167.39 46.39
CA GLU A 525 53.16 167.80 47.74
C GLU A 525 54.53 168.48 47.75
N LEU A 526 55.49 167.96 46.97
CA LEU A 526 56.85 168.51 46.87
C LEU A 526 56.89 169.93 46.29
N ASP A 527 56.16 170.22 45.20
CA ASP A 527 56.11 171.58 44.65
C ASP A 527 55.38 172.56 45.60
N SER A 528 54.40 172.09 46.38
CA SER A 528 53.76 172.88 47.45
C SER A 528 54.71 173.25 48.59
N VAL A 529 55.67 172.36 48.91
CA VAL A 529 56.73 172.63 49.91
C VAL A 529 57.81 173.55 49.32
N LYS A 530 58.18 173.35 48.05
CA LYS A 530 59.22 174.12 47.35
C LYS A 530 58.91 175.62 47.27
N GLY A 531 57.65 176.00 47.00
CA GLY A 531 57.24 177.41 47.03
C GLY A 531 57.48 178.06 48.39
N LYS A 532 57.05 177.40 49.47
CA LYS A 532 57.17 177.90 50.86
C LYS A 532 58.63 178.08 51.32
N LEU A 533 59.56 177.32 50.74
CA LEU A 533 60.99 177.42 51.06
C LEU A 533 61.64 178.69 50.51
N GLN A 534 61.13 179.23 49.39
CA GLN A 534 61.73 180.40 48.73
C GLN A 534 61.46 181.71 49.47
N ASP A 535 60.25 181.89 49.99
CA ASP A 535 59.90 183.08 50.80
C ASP A 535 60.69 183.11 52.12
N ALA A 536 60.77 181.96 52.81
CA ALA A 536 61.52 181.78 54.06
C ALA A 536 63.03 182.03 53.92
N SER A 537 63.58 181.94 52.70
CA SER A 537 64.97 182.31 52.43
C SER A 537 65.25 183.80 52.62
N SER A 538 64.23 184.67 52.53
CA SER A 538 64.40 186.13 52.61
C SER A 538 64.46 186.66 54.05
N GLU A 539 63.78 186.01 54.99
CA GLU A 539 63.77 186.41 56.42
C GLU A 539 65.00 185.90 57.18
N ASN A 540 65.55 184.74 56.80
CA ASN A 540 66.70 184.11 57.47
C ASN A 540 67.93 185.04 57.55
N ALA A 541 68.13 185.92 56.56
CA ALA A 541 69.20 186.91 56.57
C ALA A 541 69.11 187.95 57.71
N LYS A 542 67.94 188.11 58.35
CA LYS A 542 67.71 189.05 59.47
C LYS A 542 67.61 188.37 60.84
N LEU A 543 67.48 187.05 60.89
CA LEU A 543 67.37 186.28 62.14
C LEU A 543 68.70 185.72 62.64
N LEU A 544 69.74 185.74 61.79
CA LEU A 544 71.09 185.23 62.04
C LEU A 544 71.82 185.85 63.27
N GLU A 545 71.35 186.97 63.80
CA GLU A 545 71.94 187.65 64.97
C GLU A 545 71.13 187.44 66.27
N ARG A 546 69.86 186.99 66.20
CA ARG A 546 68.93 187.08 67.33
C ARG A 546 68.56 185.77 68.04
N ILE A 547 68.91 184.61 67.47
CA ILE A 547 68.69 183.29 68.09
C ILE A 547 70.02 182.54 68.23
N LYS A 548 70.89 183.11 69.07
CA LYS A 548 72.16 182.50 69.52
C LYS A 548 72.08 182.10 71.01
N SER A 549 70.86 181.79 71.46
CA SER A 549 70.43 181.59 72.85
C SER A 549 69.11 180.80 72.82
N ILE A 550 69.04 179.65 73.53
CA ILE A 550 67.85 178.75 73.74
C ILE A 550 67.45 177.92 72.47
N GLU A 551 67.17 176.58 72.41
CA GLU A 551 67.33 175.35 73.25
C GLU A 551 67.10 174.00 72.42
N ALA A 552 66.83 172.78 72.99
CA ALA A 552 67.02 171.39 72.36
C ALA A 552 65.99 170.21 72.71
N LEU A 553 66.12 168.90 72.19
CA LEU A 553 65.74 167.48 72.75
C LEU A 553 64.99 166.28 71.89
N LEU A 554 65.26 164.90 72.10
CA LEU A 554 64.47 163.51 71.91
C LEU A 554 64.75 162.26 70.87
N GLU A 555 64.39 160.90 71.10
CA GLU A 555 64.52 159.60 70.20
C GLU A 555 63.97 158.07 70.60
N ALA A 556 63.88 157.00 69.69
CA ALA A 556 63.94 155.41 69.66
C ALA A 556 62.75 154.32 69.99
N GLY A 557 62.58 152.93 69.70
CA GLY A 557 63.04 151.70 68.83
C GLY A 557 62.67 150.14 69.26
N GLN A 558 62.44 149.01 68.41
CA GLN A 558 62.27 147.46 68.75
C GLN A 558 61.92 146.25 67.66
N MET A 559 62.05 144.85 67.87
CA MET A 559 61.61 143.59 67.00
C MET A 559 61.78 142.01 67.50
N ARG A 560 61.25 140.85 66.84
CA ARG A 560 61.58 139.27 66.77
C ARG A 560 60.38 138.16 66.61
N GLU A 561 60.26 136.76 66.49
CA GLU A 561 60.89 135.29 66.37
C GLU A 561 59.78 134.08 66.14
N ALA A 562 59.74 132.65 66.06
CA ALA A 562 60.43 131.25 65.87
C ALA A 562 59.36 129.98 65.82
N GLU A 563 59.35 128.56 65.77
CA GLU A 563 60.02 127.15 65.48
C GLU A 563 59.00 125.87 65.76
N LYS A 564 58.99 124.45 65.68
CA LYS A 564 59.61 123.10 65.15
C LYS A 564 58.68 121.74 65.38
N ASP A 565 58.79 120.33 65.27
CA ASP A 565 59.67 119.08 64.88
C ASP A 565 58.97 117.58 64.66
N ARG A 566 59.52 116.29 64.88
CA ARG A 566 59.13 114.85 64.32
C ARG A 566 59.02 113.40 65.14
N ASP A 567 59.22 112.12 64.55
CA ASP A 567 58.70 110.64 64.79
C ASP A 567 59.69 109.33 64.69
N LEU A 568 59.52 107.90 64.66
CA LEU A 568 58.54 106.67 64.62
C LEU A 568 59.16 105.11 64.75
N GLN A 569 58.42 103.91 64.88
CA GLN A 569 58.68 102.35 64.65
C GLN A 569 58.89 101.21 65.83
N VAL A 570 58.96 99.78 65.88
CA VAL A 570 58.76 98.35 65.20
C VAL A 570 59.20 97.06 66.15
N VAL A 571 59.13 95.64 66.18
CA VAL A 571 58.47 94.24 65.77
C VAL A 571 59.12 92.93 66.59
N LEU A 572 59.04 91.51 66.68
CA LEU A 572 58.65 90.11 66.05
C LEU A 572 58.48 88.76 67.02
N THR A 573 58.60 87.40 66.62
CA THR A 573 58.31 85.98 67.31
C THR A 573 59.08 84.65 66.73
N PRO A 574 58.91 83.23 66.90
CA PRO A 574 58.24 82.06 67.74
C PRO A 574 59.00 80.61 68.02
N ALA A 575 58.39 79.37 68.41
CA ALA A 575 59.05 77.96 68.73
C ALA A 575 58.24 76.52 68.84
N SER A 576 58.81 75.23 69.02
CA SER A 576 58.12 73.81 69.22
C SER A 576 58.93 72.42 69.63
N CYS A 577 58.36 71.14 69.88
CA CYS A 577 59.01 69.76 70.27
C CYS A 577 58.18 68.33 70.30
N PRO A 578 58.74 67.04 70.19
CA PRO A 578 57.99 65.70 70.24
C PRO A 578 58.58 64.38 70.93
N SER A 579 57.75 63.32 71.26
CA SER A 579 58.14 61.84 71.28
C SER A 579 57.05 60.78 71.63
N ARG A 580 56.29 60.89 72.75
CA ARG A 580 55.48 59.80 73.35
C ARG A 580 54.25 59.31 72.52
N LEU A 581 54.05 59.81 71.31
CA LEU A 581 52.89 59.50 70.47
C LEU A 581 52.98 58.11 69.81
N GLN A 582 54.17 57.73 69.32
CA GLN A 582 54.37 56.68 68.31
C GLN A 582 53.60 55.36 68.59
N GLU A 583 53.67 54.88 69.82
CA GLU A 583 53.11 53.57 70.21
C GLU A 583 51.58 53.64 70.39
N LYS A 584 51.05 54.78 70.83
CA LYS A 584 49.61 55.04 70.84
C LYS A 584 49.07 55.28 69.44
N THR A 585 49.82 55.95 68.55
CA THR A 585 49.48 56.09 67.13
C THR A 585 49.27 54.72 66.47
N ASN A 586 50.14 53.74 66.73
CA ASN A 586 50.02 52.41 66.13
C ASN A 586 48.74 51.67 66.58
N GLN A 587 48.46 51.62 67.89
CA GLN A 587 47.24 50.98 68.42
C GLN A 587 45.96 51.73 68.02
N LEU A 588 45.98 53.06 68.00
CA LEU A 588 44.88 53.87 67.48
C LEU A 588 44.63 53.54 66.01
N SER A 589 45.67 53.49 65.17
CA SER A 589 45.51 53.21 63.73
C SER A 589 44.85 51.87 63.43
N ALA A 590 45.01 50.85 64.29
CA ALA A 590 44.40 49.54 64.10
C ALA A 590 42.87 49.60 64.32
N LEU A 591 42.45 50.11 65.48
CA LEU A 591 41.04 50.34 65.80
C LEU A 591 40.40 51.40 64.90
N GLU A 592 41.18 52.39 64.44
CA GLU A 592 40.76 53.39 63.46
C GLU A 592 40.44 52.76 62.12
N ARG A 593 41.29 51.86 61.58
CA ARG A 593 41.00 51.14 60.32
C ARG A 593 39.78 50.22 60.42
N GLU A 594 39.60 49.51 61.53
CA GLU A 594 38.40 48.70 61.74
C GLU A 594 37.14 49.59 61.88
N ALA A 595 37.27 50.71 62.58
CA ALA A 595 36.20 51.71 62.69
C ALA A 595 35.94 52.49 61.40
N THR A 596 36.89 52.67 60.48
CA THR A 596 36.62 53.22 59.15
C THR A 596 35.97 52.17 58.25
N GLN A 597 36.45 50.92 58.24
CA GLN A 597 35.82 49.85 57.45
C GLN A 597 34.35 49.61 57.85
N LEU A 598 34.03 49.59 59.15
CA LEU A 598 32.64 49.49 59.61
C LEU A 598 31.82 50.75 59.30
N ARG A 599 32.41 51.96 59.35
CA ARG A 599 31.73 53.19 58.92
C ARG A 599 31.49 53.19 57.41
N GLU A 600 32.45 52.78 56.60
CA GLU A 600 32.35 52.68 55.14
C GLU A 600 31.29 51.65 54.74
N ALA A 601 31.24 50.48 55.39
CA ALA A 601 30.18 49.50 55.16
C ALA A 601 28.79 50.06 55.51
N VAL A 602 28.65 50.75 56.65
CA VAL A 602 27.40 51.41 57.05
C VAL A 602 27.04 52.56 56.10
N GLU A 603 27.99 53.37 55.66
CA GLU A 603 27.74 54.51 54.77
C GLU A 603 27.41 54.04 53.35
N GLN A 604 28.08 53.00 52.83
CA GLN A 604 27.68 52.34 51.59
C GLN A 604 26.25 51.78 51.70
N GLN A 605 25.85 51.25 52.85
CA GLN A 605 24.49 50.76 53.07
C GLN A 605 23.47 51.89 53.17
N LYS A 606 23.83 53.05 53.76
CA LYS A 606 23.01 54.26 53.72
C LYS A 606 22.88 54.83 52.31
N VAL A 607 23.97 54.90 51.54
CA VAL A 607 23.95 55.33 50.13
C VAL A 607 23.03 54.42 49.34
N LYS A 608 23.19 53.09 49.44
CA LYS A 608 22.27 52.12 48.80
C LYS A 608 20.81 52.29 49.25
N ASN A 609 20.56 52.63 50.52
CA ASN A 609 19.20 52.89 51.01
C ASN A 609 18.64 54.23 50.49
N ASN A 610 19.47 55.27 50.39
CA ASN A 610 19.09 56.57 49.83
C ASN A 610 18.85 56.46 48.31
N ASP A 611 19.71 55.76 47.58
CA ASP A 611 19.51 55.36 46.18
C ASP A 611 18.15 54.68 45.98
N LEU A 612 17.80 53.72 46.84
CA LEU A 612 16.53 53.02 46.77
C LEU A 612 15.34 53.93 47.12
N ARG A 613 15.49 54.83 48.10
CA ARG A 613 14.49 55.87 48.41
C ARG A 613 14.31 56.84 47.25
N GLU A 614 15.38 57.29 46.61
CA GLU A 614 15.34 58.22 45.48
C GLU A 614 14.73 57.56 44.24
N LYS A 615 15.09 56.29 43.96
CA LYS A 615 14.48 55.49 42.89
C LYS A 615 13.00 55.21 43.15
N ASN A 616 12.61 54.92 44.39
CA ASN A 616 11.21 54.71 44.77
C ASN A 616 10.41 56.01 44.75
N TRP A 617 10.97 57.12 45.23
CA TRP A 617 10.39 58.46 45.16
C TRP A 617 10.21 58.91 43.71
N LYS A 618 11.23 58.78 42.86
CA LYS A 618 11.13 59.05 41.40
C LYS A 618 10.09 58.16 40.71
N ALA A 619 9.93 56.90 41.12
CA ALA A 619 8.87 56.03 40.63
C ALA A 619 7.48 56.51 41.09
N MET A 620 7.36 57.05 42.31
CA MET A 620 6.11 57.60 42.85
C MET A 620 5.76 58.97 42.26
N GLU A 621 6.76 59.81 41.95
CA GLU A 621 6.57 61.03 41.13
C GLU A 621 6.15 60.68 39.70
N ALA A 622 6.77 59.67 39.08
CA ALA A 622 6.36 59.18 37.76
C ALA A 622 4.93 58.62 37.78
N LEU A 623 4.54 57.91 38.84
CA LEU A 623 3.17 57.39 39.00
C LEU A 623 2.16 58.53 39.20
N THR A 624 2.39 59.43 40.16
CA THR A 624 1.49 60.56 40.44
C THR A 624 1.40 61.57 39.30
N THR A 625 2.46 61.77 38.52
CA THR A 625 2.39 62.58 37.28
C THR A 625 1.61 61.89 36.16
N VAL A 626 1.66 60.55 36.06
CA VAL A 626 0.81 59.77 35.14
C VAL A 626 -0.67 59.79 35.58
N GLU A 627 -0.95 59.65 36.88
CA GLU A 627 -2.29 59.75 37.46
C GLU A 627 -2.88 61.15 37.21
N LYS A 628 -2.16 62.22 37.59
CA LYS A 628 -2.58 63.60 37.35
C LYS A 628 -2.74 63.90 35.85
N ALA A 629 -1.87 63.39 34.98
CA ALA A 629 -2.04 63.50 33.53
C ALA A 629 -3.16 62.62 32.96
N CYS A 630 -3.73 61.68 33.74
CA CYS A 630 -4.93 60.93 33.40
C CYS A 630 -6.18 61.72 33.85
N GLU A 631 -6.18 62.24 35.08
CA GLU A 631 -7.24 63.13 35.60
C GLU A 631 -7.41 64.39 34.74
N GLU A 632 -6.31 65.07 34.40
CA GLU A 632 -6.34 66.24 33.50
C GLU A 632 -6.88 65.91 32.12
N LYS A 633 -6.58 64.72 31.57
CA LYS A 633 -7.16 64.25 30.30
C LYS A 633 -8.65 63.91 30.43
N LEU A 634 -9.07 63.34 31.55
CA LEU A 634 -10.46 63.03 31.82
C LEU A 634 -11.30 64.31 31.99
N LEU A 635 -10.80 65.27 32.78
CA LEU A 635 -11.41 66.60 32.95
C LEU A 635 -11.42 67.39 31.64
N ALA A 636 -10.35 67.32 30.84
CA ALA A 636 -10.33 67.93 29.50
C ALA A 636 -11.33 67.25 28.55
N ALA A 637 -11.51 65.93 28.63
CA ALA A 637 -12.48 65.19 27.81
C ALA A 637 -13.93 65.47 28.22
N THR A 638 -14.24 65.54 29.52
CA THR A 638 -15.58 65.93 29.99
C THR A 638 -15.89 67.38 29.64
N LYS A 639 -14.93 68.30 29.84
CA LYS A 639 -15.10 69.72 29.46
C LYS A 639 -15.25 69.89 27.95
N ALA A 640 -14.46 69.18 27.13
CA ALA A 640 -14.62 69.22 25.67
C ALA A 640 -15.96 68.61 25.20
N LYS A 641 -16.49 67.60 25.89
CA LYS A 641 -17.83 67.05 25.63
C LYS A 641 -18.92 68.07 25.98
N GLU A 642 -18.78 68.77 27.10
CA GLU A 642 -19.73 69.79 27.55
C GLU A 642 -19.67 71.03 26.65
N GLU A 643 -18.48 71.48 26.25
CA GLU A 643 -18.28 72.53 25.24
C GLU A 643 -18.88 72.13 23.89
N LEU A 644 -18.76 70.87 23.46
CA LEU A 644 -19.43 70.36 22.25
C LEU A 644 -20.95 70.34 22.38
N ALA A 645 -21.50 69.98 23.55
CA ALA A 645 -22.94 70.01 23.79
C ALA A 645 -23.49 71.45 23.81
N GLN A 646 -22.78 72.38 24.46
CA GLN A 646 -23.11 73.81 24.46
C GLN A 646 -22.96 74.44 23.07
N GLN A 647 -21.93 74.05 22.30
CA GLN A 647 -21.78 74.48 20.91
C GLN A 647 -22.89 73.91 20.02
N LEU A 648 -23.33 72.67 20.24
CA LEU A 648 -24.45 72.07 19.51
C LEU A 648 -25.76 72.80 19.83
N ASP A 649 -26.09 73.03 21.10
CA ASP A 649 -27.29 73.76 21.51
C ASP A 649 -27.26 75.23 21.03
N ALA A 650 -26.12 75.92 21.17
CA ALA A 650 -25.95 77.27 20.67
C ALA A 650 -26.03 77.34 19.14
N LEU A 651 -25.50 76.34 18.42
CA LEU A 651 -25.62 76.24 16.96
C LEU A 651 -27.06 75.91 16.54
N GLN A 652 -27.75 75.02 17.24
CA GLN A 652 -29.16 74.69 17.01
C GLN A 652 -30.03 75.94 17.25
N THR A 653 -29.92 76.59 18.40
CA THR A 653 -30.63 77.83 18.75
C THR A 653 -30.31 78.95 17.78
N ARG A 654 -29.04 79.18 17.44
CA ARG A 654 -28.65 80.16 16.41
C ARG A 654 -29.20 79.79 15.04
N THR A 655 -29.28 78.51 14.68
CA THR A 655 -29.86 78.08 13.40
C THR A 655 -31.37 78.29 13.37
N LYS A 656 -32.09 77.94 14.45
CA LYS A 656 -33.52 78.27 14.62
C LYS A 656 -33.74 79.78 14.45
N GLN A 657 -32.96 80.60 15.16
CA GLN A 657 -33.05 82.06 15.10
C GLN A 657 -32.68 82.63 13.72
N THR A 658 -31.61 82.15 13.09
CA THR A 658 -31.13 82.63 11.78
C THR A 658 -32.16 82.31 10.71
N LEU A 659 -32.69 81.09 10.69
CA LEU A 659 -33.74 80.64 9.76
C LEU A 659 -35.03 81.47 9.90
N LEU A 660 -35.49 81.72 11.14
CA LEU A 660 -36.63 82.61 11.39
C LEU A 660 -36.35 84.06 10.98
N SER A 661 -35.12 84.56 11.16
CA SER A 661 -34.75 85.93 10.77
C SER A 661 -34.59 86.12 9.25
N ALA A 662 -34.18 85.07 8.54
CA ALA A 662 -34.08 85.07 7.08
C ALA A 662 -35.46 85.01 6.40
N LEU A 663 -36.45 84.39 7.07
CA LEU A 663 -37.82 84.24 6.59
C LEU A 663 -38.85 84.69 7.65
N PRO A 664 -38.99 86.00 7.94
CA PRO A 664 -39.82 86.51 9.04
C PRO A 664 -41.33 86.19 8.94
N GLY A 665 -41.82 85.74 7.78
CA GLY A 665 -43.20 85.30 7.58
C GLY A 665 -43.51 83.89 8.11
N VAL A 666 -42.51 83.12 8.56
CA VAL A 666 -42.65 81.71 8.96
C VAL A 666 -42.80 81.58 10.48
N THR A 667 -44.00 81.21 10.95
CA THR A 667 -44.29 80.98 12.38
C THR A 667 -44.31 79.49 12.74
N VAL A 668 -43.43 79.08 13.66
CA VAL A 668 -43.22 77.68 14.12
C VAL A 668 -43.17 77.67 15.65
N SER A 669 -43.67 76.60 16.29
CA SER A 669 -43.67 76.49 17.76
C SER A 669 -42.26 76.29 18.33
N SER A 670 -41.84 77.12 19.30
CA SER A 670 -40.46 77.11 19.82
C SER A 670 -40.11 75.92 20.74
N GLN A 671 -41.09 75.19 21.27
CA GLN A 671 -40.90 74.17 22.31
C GLN A 671 -40.66 72.73 21.80
N GLN A 672 -40.44 72.55 20.49
CA GLN A 672 -40.15 71.24 19.89
C GLN A 672 -38.64 70.94 19.82
N ASP A 673 -38.30 69.65 19.88
CA ASP A 673 -36.98 69.11 19.55
C ASP A 673 -36.49 69.60 18.17
N TYR A 674 -35.17 69.67 18.01
CA TYR A 674 -34.56 70.37 16.88
C TYR A 674 -34.99 69.85 15.50
N ASP A 675 -35.00 68.53 15.29
CA ASP A 675 -35.31 67.94 13.99
C ASP A 675 -36.81 68.10 13.63
N THR A 676 -37.70 67.90 14.60
CA THR A 676 -39.15 68.12 14.45
C THR A 676 -39.44 69.58 14.10
N TRP A 677 -38.80 70.51 14.82
CA TRP A 677 -38.89 71.94 14.56
C TRP A 677 -38.41 72.31 13.15
N LEU A 678 -37.28 71.72 12.71
CA LEU A 678 -36.67 71.99 11.42
C LEU A 678 -37.55 71.49 10.27
N GLN A 679 -38.25 70.37 10.47
CA GLN A 679 -39.21 69.82 9.50
C GLN A 679 -40.46 70.71 9.38
N GLU A 680 -41.06 71.17 10.48
CA GLU A 680 -42.20 72.10 10.46
C GLU A 680 -41.80 73.46 9.83
N PHE A 681 -40.60 73.96 10.16
CA PHE A 681 -40.04 75.16 9.55
C PHE A 681 -39.87 75.01 8.03
N LYS A 682 -39.31 73.90 7.56
CA LYS A 682 -39.09 73.62 6.13
C LYS A 682 -40.39 73.65 5.34
N GLU A 683 -41.44 73.01 5.84
CA GLU A 683 -42.74 72.94 5.14
C GLU A 683 -43.39 74.32 4.98
N LYS A 684 -43.44 75.11 6.06
CA LYS A 684 -43.97 76.49 6.03
C LYS A 684 -43.10 77.44 5.19
N THR A 685 -41.78 77.26 5.22
CA THR A 685 -40.81 78.03 4.42
C THR A 685 -41.02 77.85 2.92
N VAL A 686 -41.32 76.62 2.46
CA VAL A 686 -41.65 76.35 1.04
C VAL A 686 -42.96 77.03 0.61
N GLY A 687 -43.85 77.35 1.55
CA GLY A 687 -45.00 78.22 1.32
C GLY A 687 -44.60 79.67 1.06
N VAL A 688 -43.75 80.24 1.92
CA VAL A 688 -43.35 81.67 1.86
C VAL A 688 -42.41 81.98 0.69
N LEU A 689 -41.42 81.12 0.39
CA LEU A 689 -40.49 81.36 -0.72
C LEU A 689 -41.17 81.44 -2.10
N LYS A 690 -42.29 80.74 -2.30
CA LYS A 690 -43.10 80.85 -3.53
C LYS A 690 -43.68 82.25 -3.75
N GLN A 691 -43.68 83.10 -2.73
CA GLN A 691 -44.23 84.45 -2.75
C GLN A 691 -43.13 85.54 -2.71
N GLN A 692 -41.86 85.17 -2.50
CA GLN A 692 -40.75 86.11 -2.26
C GLN A 692 -39.65 86.07 -3.35
N MET A 693 -39.91 85.45 -4.50
CA MET A 693 -38.96 85.35 -5.63
C MET A 693 -38.91 86.62 -6.51
N ILE A 694 -38.96 87.82 -5.91
CA ILE A 694 -38.93 89.12 -6.59
C ILE A 694 -38.08 90.11 -5.77
N THR A 695 -37.07 90.72 -6.40
CA THR A 695 -36.10 91.71 -5.82
C THR A 695 -35.09 91.10 -4.83
N THR A 696 -33.85 90.73 -5.21
CA THR A 696 -32.65 91.53 -5.59
C THR A 696 -31.85 92.08 -4.39
N GLU A 697 -30.53 91.81 -4.36
CA GLU A 697 -29.54 92.24 -3.33
C GLU A 697 -28.23 92.75 -3.98
N PRO A 698 -27.35 93.52 -3.28
CA PRO A 698 -26.27 94.33 -3.88
C PRO A 698 -24.88 93.66 -4.02
N PRO A 699 -23.89 94.30 -4.70
CA PRO A 699 -22.70 93.62 -5.21
C PRO A 699 -21.47 93.58 -4.28
N ASP A 700 -21.39 94.37 -3.20
CA ASP A 700 -20.15 94.54 -2.41
C ASP A 700 -19.85 93.36 -1.46
N SER A 701 -20.77 92.39 -1.39
CA SER A 701 -20.55 91.07 -0.82
C SER A 701 -19.62 90.19 -1.69
N ALA A 702 -19.59 90.40 -3.01
CA ALA A 702 -19.11 89.41 -3.98
C ALA A 702 -17.61 89.10 -3.90
N LEU A 703 -16.76 90.03 -3.46
CA LEU A 703 -15.31 89.78 -3.34
C LEU A 703 -14.98 88.93 -2.10
N LYS A 704 -15.59 89.23 -0.95
CA LYS A 704 -15.43 88.42 0.27
C LYS A 704 -16.15 87.08 0.13
N LEU A 705 -17.26 87.03 -0.62
CA LEU A 705 -17.90 85.79 -1.01
C LEU A 705 -16.91 84.92 -1.81
N LYS A 706 -16.25 85.47 -2.84
CA LYS A 706 -15.25 84.73 -3.63
C LYS A 706 -14.05 84.23 -2.84
N GLU A 707 -13.44 85.06 -1.99
CA GLU A 707 -12.33 84.62 -1.15
C GLU A 707 -12.76 83.50 -0.18
N ALA A 708 -13.99 83.55 0.33
CA ALA A 708 -14.58 82.48 1.13
C ALA A 708 -14.96 81.24 0.30
N GLU A 709 -15.46 81.39 -0.93
CA GLU A 709 -15.77 80.31 -1.86
C GLU A 709 -14.50 79.56 -2.32
N GLU A 710 -13.40 80.27 -2.57
CA GLU A 710 -12.11 79.66 -2.94
C GLU A 710 -11.48 78.92 -1.75
N ALA A 711 -11.57 79.48 -0.53
CA ALA A 711 -11.15 78.80 0.70
C ALA A 711 -12.05 77.61 1.05
N GLN A 712 -13.36 77.72 0.85
CA GLN A 712 -14.32 76.63 1.03
C GLN A 712 -14.11 75.53 -0.01
N SER A 713 -13.88 75.88 -1.28
CA SER A 713 -13.61 74.93 -2.36
C SER A 713 -12.32 74.15 -2.13
N THR A 714 -11.26 74.79 -1.64
CA THR A 714 -10.01 74.10 -1.30
C THR A 714 -10.15 73.20 -0.07
N LEU A 715 -10.80 73.67 1.01
CA LEU A 715 -11.11 72.81 2.18
C LEU A 715 -12.06 71.66 1.81
N GLN A 716 -13.03 71.88 0.92
CA GLN A 716 -13.91 70.84 0.42
C GLN A 716 -13.15 69.80 -0.40
N ALA A 717 -12.25 70.22 -1.29
CA ALA A 717 -11.39 69.32 -2.06
C ALA A 717 -10.46 68.48 -1.16
N GLU A 718 -9.88 69.07 -0.11
CA GLU A 718 -9.12 68.32 0.91
C GLU A 718 -10.02 67.33 1.68
N CYS A 719 -11.23 67.73 2.06
CA CYS A 719 -12.20 66.83 2.70
C CYS A 719 -12.65 65.68 1.79
N GLU A 720 -12.84 65.93 0.49
CA GLU A 720 -13.18 64.93 -0.52
C GLU A 720 -12.01 63.97 -0.78
N GLN A 721 -10.76 64.45 -0.78
CA GLN A 721 -9.57 63.60 -0.81
C GLN A 721 -9.48 62.72 0.45
N TYR A 722 -9.66 63.27 1.65
CA TYR A 722 -9.69 62.46 2.88
C TYR A 722 -10.84 61.45 2.88
N ARG A 723 -12.02 61.81 2.37
CA ARG A 723 -13.16 60.89 2.23
C ARG A 723 -12.87 59.76 1.25
N THR A 724 -12.17 60.06 0.16
CA THR A 724 -11.72 59.07 -0.84
C THR A 724 -10.70 58.11 -0.23
N ILE A 725 -9.65 58.61 0.42
CA ILE A 725 -8.63 57.78 1.09
C ILE A 725 -9.24 56.92 2.20
N LEU A 726 -10.24 57.43 2.93
CA LEU A 726 -10.98 56.64 3.93
C LEU A 726 -11.82 55.54 3.27
N ALA A 727 -12.51 55.82 2.16
CA ALA A 727 -13.26 54.80 1.41
C ALA A 727 -12.36 53.72 0.78
N GLU A 728 -11.17 54.12 0.27
CA GLU A 728 -10.15 53.21 -0.25
C GLU A 728 -9.55 52.31 0.85
N THR A 729 -9.22 52.88 2.02
CA THR A 729 -8.69 52.11 3.15
C THR A 729 -9.73 51.22 3.81
N GLU A 730 -11.00 51.64 3.88
CA GLU A 730 -12.12 50.78 4.30
C GLU A 730 -12.37 49.66 3.27
N GLY A 731 -12.27 49.96 1.97
CA GLY A 731 -12.31 48.97 0.89
C GLY A 731 -11.19 47.94 0.99
N MET A 732 -9.96 48.39 1.25
CA MET A 732 -8.81 47.51 1.48
C MET A 732 -9.00 46.64 2.73
N LEU A 733 -9.54 47.21 3.82
CA LEU A 733 -9.83 46.47 5.06
C LEU A 733 -10.91 45.40 4.84
N ARG A 734 -11.99 45.73 4.10
CA ARG A 734 -13.05 44.78 3.74
C ARG A 734 -12.53 43.68 2.81
N ASN A 735 -11.64 44.00 1.87
CA ASN A 735 -10.99 42.99 1.03
C ASN A 735 -10.06 42.08 1.84
N LEU A 736 -9.31 42.62 2.80
CA LEU A 736 -8.44 41.84 3.69
C LEU A 736 -9.26 40.93 4.61
N GLN A 737 -10.33 41.45 5.23
CA GLN A 737 -11.27 40.65 6.03
C GLN A 737 -11.83 39.49 5.18
N LYS A 738 -12.35 39.79 3.99
CA LYS A 738 -12.86 38.76 3.08
C LYS A 738 -11.81 37.71 2.73
N SER A 739 -10.57 38.12 2.44
CA SER A 739 -9.48 37.18 2.13
C SER A 739 -9.14 36.27 3.31
N VAL A 740 -9.20 36.77 4.54
CA VAL A 740 -9.01 35.97 5.77
C VAL A 740 -10.18 35.02 6.00
N GLU A 741 -11.42 35.47 5.78
CA GLU A 741 -12.62 34.61 5.84
C GLU A 741 -12.58 33.49 4.78
N GLU A 742 -12.16 33.80 3.55
CA GLU A 742 -11.98 32.81 2.47
C GLU A 742 -10.86 31.81 2.79
N GLU A 743 -9.72 32.25 3.34
CA GLU A 743 -8.68 31.33 3.82
C GLU A 743 -9.14 30.48 5.00
N GLU A 744 -9.88 31.04 5.97
CA GLU A 744 -10.41 30.29 7.12
C GLU A 744 -11.37 29.18 6.67
N GLN A 745 -12.22 29.43 5.67
CA GLN A 745 -13.08 28.41 5.07
C GLN A 745 -12.27 27.32 4.34
N VAL A 746 -11.19 27.69 3.63
CA VAL A 746 -10.27 26.72 3.01
C VAL A 746 -9.56 25.86 4.06
N TRP A 747 -9.14 26.43 5.19
CA TRP A 747 -8.52 25.68 6.29
C TRP A 747 -9.53 24.78 7.01
N LYS A 748 -10.78 25.24 7.22
CA LYS A 748 -11.88 24.41 7.73
C LYS A 748 -12.19 23.22 6.82
N ALA A 749 -12.30 23.44 5.50
CA ALA A 749 -12.54 22.37 4.54
C ALA A 749 -11.39 21.34 4.48
N LYS A 750 -10.13 21.79 4.60
CA LYS A 750 -8.97 20.89 4.74
C LYS A 750 -9.01 20.09 6.04
N LEU A 751 -9.41 20.71 7.16
CA LEU A 751 -9.53 20.04 8.45
C LEU A 751 -10.61 18.95 8.42
N THR A 752 -11.81 19.24 7.89
CA THR A 752 -12.88 18.24 7.79
C THR A 752 -12.51 17.10 6.83
N ALA A 753 -11.88 17.40 5.69
CA ALA A 753 -11.38 16.36 4.79
C ALA A 753 -10.32 15.46 5.47
N SER A 754 -9.40 16.05 6.25
CA SER A 754 -8.41 15.30 7.03
C SER A 754 -9.05 14.47 8.15
N GLU A 755 -10.15 14.93 8.74
CA GLU A 755 -10.88 14.19 9.78
C GLU A 755 -11.67 13.03 9.17
N GLU A 756 -12.28 13.21 8.00
CA GLU A 756 -12.89 12.12 7.25
C GLU A 756 -11.86 11.06 6.81
N GLU A 757 -10.69 11.47 6.32
CA GLU A 757 -9.59 10.56 5.95
C GLU A 757 -9.15 9.72 7.16
N LEU A 758 -9.01 10.38 8.33
CA LEU A 758 -8.71 9.71 9.59
C LEU A 758 -9.81 8.72 9.98
N GLN A 759 -11.09 9.09 9.89
CA GLN A 759 -12.22 8.20 10.16
C GLN A 759 -12.26 6.99 9.20
N LYS A 760 -12.00 7.19 7.90
CA LYS A 760 -11.87 6.12 6.89
C LYS A 760 -10.73 5.17 7.25
N SER A 761 -9.56 5.68 7.63
CA SER A 761 -8.41 4.86 8.05
C SER A 761 -8.70 4.06 9.33
N HIS A 762 -9.43 4.63 10.29
CA HIS A 762 -9.82 3.97 11.54
C HIS A 762 -10.86 2.85 11.31
N LEU A 763 -11.77 3.02 10.35
CA LEU A 763 -12.68 1.95 9.91
C LEU A 763 -11.92 0.81 9.20
N GLN A 764 -10.92 1.13 8.36
CA GLN A 764 -10.05 0.13 7.75
C GLN A 764 -9.23 -0.64 8.79
N LEU A 765 -8.66 0.05 9.79
CA LEU A 765 -7.94 -0.58 10.90
C LEU A 765 -8.83 -1.56 11.68
N LYS A 766 -10.07 -1.17 12.02
CA LYS A 766 -11.04 -2.09 12.65
C LYS A 766 -11.40 -3.29 11.78
N SER A 767 -11.49 -3.10 10.46
CA SER A 767 -11.69 -4.22 9.53
C SER A 767 -10.49 -5.18 9.49
N LEU A 768 -9.26 -4.65 9.57
CA LEU A 768 -8.03 -5.47 9.61
C LEU A 768 -7.87 -6.17 10.96
N GLU A 769 -8.17 -5.50 12.07
CA GLU A 769 -8.22 -6.08 13.43
C GLU A 769 -9.20 -7.27 13.48
N GLY A 770 -10.40 -7.12 12.91
CA GLY A 770 -11.38 -8.20 12.76
C GLY A 770 -10.97 -9.34 11.80
N VAL A 771 -9.98 -9.12 10.91
CA VAL A 771 -9.36 -10.19 10.11
C VAL A 771 -8.23 -10.87 10.90
N VAL A 772 -7.44 -10.12 11.67
CA VAL A 772 -6.38 -10.67 12.53
C VAL A 772 -6.96 -11.59 13.60
N GLU A 773 -8.04 -11.21 14.28
CA GLU A 773 -8.68 -12.08 15.27
C GLU A 773 -9.32 -13.33 14.64
N LYS A 774 -9.78 -13.26 13.38
CA LYS A 774 -10.21 -14.46 12.63
C LYS A 774 -9.04 -15.39 12.31
N LEU A 775 -7.97 -14.87 11.71
CA LEU A 775 -6.77 -15.66 11.40
C LEU A 775 -6.14 -16.30 12.65
N LYS A 776 -6.25 -15.63 13.80
CA LYS A 776 -5.82 -16.13 15.11
C LYS A 776 -6.71 -17.27 15.64
N ALA A 777 -8.03 -17.20 15.42
CA ALA A 777 -8.95 -18.30 15.71
C ALA A 777 -8.73 -19.49 14.74
N ASP A 778 -8.51 -19.22 13.45
CA ASP A 778 -8.17 -20.23 12.44
C ASP A 778 -6.86 -20.93 12.80
N LEU A 779 -5.84 -20.19 13.27
CA LEU A 779 -4.58 -20.74 13.78
C LEU A 779 -4.80 -21.69 14.97
N GLN A 780 -5.61 -21.27 15.96
CA GLN A 780 -5.96 -22.12 17.11
C GLN A 780 -6.69 -23.41 16.69
N SER A 781 -7.61 -23.33 15.71
CA SER A 781 -8.26 -24.52 15.16
C SER A 781 -7.28 -25.43 14.39
N THR A 782 -6.28 -24.84 13.74
CA THR A 782 -5.22 -25.56 13.03
C THR A 782 -4.28 -26.26 14.02
N ASP A 783 -3.99 -25.67 15.17
CA ASP A 783 -3.21 -26.30 16.23
C ASP A 783 -3.96 -27.46 16.90
N GLN A 784 -5.27 -27.31 17.15
CA GLN A 784 -6.14 -28.43 17.57
C GLN A 784 -6.14 -29.57 16.53
N LEU A 785 -6.17 -29.26 15.24
CA LEU A 785 -6.08 -30.26 14.17
C LEU A 785 -4.73 -31.01 14.22
N LYS A 786 -3.61 -30.33 14.53
CA LYS A 786 -2.30 -30.98 14.71
C LYS A 786 -2.30 -31.92 15.91
N GLU A 787 -2.91 -31.54 17.03
CA GLU A 787 -3.03 -32.40 18.22
C GLU A 787 -3.82 -33.69 17.91
N TYR A 788 -4.98 -33.57 17.24
CA TYR A 788 -5.73 -34.73 16.74
C TYR A 788 -4.94 -35.58 15.73
N THR A 789 -4.16 -34.93 14.85
CA THR A 789 -3.32 -35.65 13.88
C THR A 789 -2.23 -36.44 14.59
N SER A 790 -1.52 -35.85 15.54
CA SER A 790 -0.46 -36.50 16.31
C SER A 790 -0.98 -37.65 17.19
N LEU A 791 -2.22 -37.54 17.69
CA LEU A 791 -2.89 -38.64 18.39
C LEU A 791 -3.20 -39.82 17.45
N LEU A 792 -3.64 -39.54 16.21
CA LEU A 792 -3.85 -40.57 15.18
C LEU A 792 -2.53 -41.22 14.72
N GLU A 793 -1.47 -40.42 14.56
CA GLU A 793 -0.12 -40.91 14.22
C GLU A 793 0.42 -41.83 15.33
N THR A 794 0.34 -41.42 16.60
CA THR A 794 0.76 -42.28 17.72
C THR A 794 -0.13 -43.51 17.88
N GLN A 795 -1.43 -43.44 17.58
CA GLN A 795 -2.28 -44.64 17.55
C GLN A 795 -1.87 -45.61 16.42
N LEU A 796 -1.55 -45.09 15.22
CA LEU A 796 -1.06 -45.90 14.10
C LEU A 796 0.29 -46.55 14.41
N GLU A 797 1.23 -45.83 15.01
CA GLU A 797 2.53 -46.38 15.40
C GLU A 797 2.38 -47.51 16.44
N ASN A 798 1.51 -47.33 17.45
CA ASN A 798 1.20 -48.39 18.42
C ASN A 798 0.59 -49.64 17.74
N HIS A 799 -0.29 -49.46 16.74
CA HIS A 799 -0.83 -50.59 15.97
C HIS A 799 0.23 -51.27 15.09
N LEU A 800 1.14 -50.51 14.48
CA LEU A 800 2.26 -51.04 13.69
C LEU A 800 3.25 -51.83 14.58
N GLU A 801 3.64 -51.28 15.73
CA GLU A 801 4.54 -51.97 16.66
C GLU A 801 3.88 -53.24 17.24
N THR A 802 2.59 -53.18 17.61
CA THR A 802 1.80 -54.36 18.02
C THR A 802 1.82 -55.44 16.94
N ALA A 803 1.43 -55.11 15.70
CA ALA A 803 1.40 -56.06 14.58
C ALA A 803 2.81 -56.57 14.21
N SER A 804 3.86 -55.78 14.43
CA SER A 804 5.24 -56.23 14.28
C SER A 804 5.65 -57.26 15.33
N SER A 805 5.21 -57.08 16.58
CA SER A 805 5.46 -58.02 17.68
C SER A 805 4.72 -59.34 17.49
N GLU A 806 3.47 -59.29 17.01
CA GLU A 806 2.69 -60.46 16.62
C GLU A 806 3.38 -61.21 15.47
N ARG A 807 3.79 -60.50 14.41
CA ARG A 807 4.56 -61.10 13.30
C ARG A 807 5.87 -61.73 13.77
N GLN A 808 6.57 -61.11 14.71
CA GLN A 808 7.80 -61.68 15.29
C GLN A 808 7.49 -62.95 16.10
N ASN A 809 6.36 -63.00 16.81
CA ASN A 809 5.94 -64.18 17.57
C ASN A 809 5.50 -65.32 16.66
N TYR A 810 4.70 -65.06 15.63
CA TYR A 810 4.37 -66.05 14.59
C TYR A 810 5.62 -66.57 13.87
N THR A 811 6.65 -65.74 13.67
CA THR A 811 7.93 -66.18 13.09
C THR A 811 8.63 -67.20 13.99
N LYS A 812 8.73 -66.93 15.30
CA LYS A 812 9.29 -67.87 16.30
C LYS A 812 8.49 -69.17 16.38
N GLU A 813 7.16 -69.09 16.29
CA GLU A 813 6.27 -70.25 16.32
C GLU A 813 6.44 -71.13 15.06
N VAL A 814 6.52 -70.52 13.88
CA VAL A 814 6.82 -71.23 12.62
C VAL A 814 8.23 -71.85 12.64
N GLU A 815 9.22 -71.21 13.26
CA GLU A 815 10.56 -71.79 13.46
C GLU A 815 10.53 -73.00 14.40
N ALA A 816 9.80 -72.93 15.52
CA ALA A 816 9.61 -74.05 16.44
C ALA A 816 8.88 -75.23 15.77
N LEU A 817 7.82 -74.96 15.01
CA LEU A 817 7.08 -75.98 14.25
C LEU A 817 7.93 -76.64 13.16
N ARG A 818 8.82 -75.89 12.49
CA ARG A 818 9.79 -76.45 11.53
C ARG A 818 10.81 -77.37 12.21
N LEU A 819 11.28 -77.00 13.40
CA LEU A 819 12.23 -77.83 14.16
C LEU A 819 11.58 -79.15 14.60
N LEU A 820 10.35 -79.09 15.14
CA LEU A 820 9.56 -80.27 15.50
C LEU A 820 9.23 -81.15 14.28
N LEU A 821 8.92 -80.55 13.13
CA LEU A 821 8.72 -81.28 11.88
C LEU A 821 9.99 -82.01 11.44
N SER A 822 11.15 -81.34 11.51
CA SER A 822 12.46 -81.94 11.21
C SER A 822 12.77 -83.11 12.13
N GLU A 823 12.51 -82.97 13.43
CA GLU A 823 12.68 -84.05 14.42
C GLU A 823 11.77 -85.25 14.09
N SER A 824 10.49 -85.00 13.78
CA SER A 824 9.54 -86.05 13.39
C SER A 824 9.94 -86.76 12.09
N GLN A 825 10.59 -86.05 11.16
CA GLN A 825 11.10 -86.61 9.91
C GLN A 825 12.35 -87.46 10.15
N GLU A 826 13.25 -87.05 11.04
CA GLU A 826 14.41 -87.86 11.46
C GLU A 826 13.97 -89.14 12.19
N GLN A 827 13.00 -89.03 13.10
CA GLN A 827 12.37 -90.19 13.76
C GLN A 827 11.71 -91.14 12.75
N LEU A 828 11.08 -90.61 11.69
CA LEU A 828 10.47 -91.41 10.63
C LEU A 828 11.52 -92.16 9.78
N GLU A 829 12.63 -91.53 9.42
CA GLU A 829 13.73 -92.21 8.70
C GLU A 829 14.46 -93.23 9.58
N ALA A 830 14.62 -92.97 10.89
CA ALA A 830 15.10 -93.95 11.86
C ALA A 830 14.15 -95.18 11.93
N ALA A 831 12.83 -94.96 12.01
CA ALA A 831 11.85 -96.04 12.00
C ALA A 831 11.85 -96.83 10.68
N LYS A 832 11.99 -96.16 9.53
CA LYS A 832 12.11 -96.82 8.21
C LYS A 832 13.37 -97.67 8.10
N THR A 833 14.52 -97.16 8.55
CA THR A 833 15.81 -97.87 8.47
C THR A 833 15.85 -99.08 9.40
N GLU A 834 15.32 -98.97 10.62
CA GLU A 834 15.16 -100.13 11.52
C GLU A 834 14.13 -101.14 10.97
N THR A 835 13.02 -100.70 10.37
CA THR A 835 12.07 -101.60 9.67
C THR A 835 12.74 -102.32 8.50
N GLN A 836 13.60 -101.63 7.74
CA GLN A 836 14.37 -102.25 6.64
C GLN A 836 15.42 -103.25 7.17
N LYS A 837 16.03 -102.97 8.32
CA LYS A 837 16.95 -103.90 9.01
C LYS A 837 16.21 -105.15 9.48
N GLN A 838 15.07 -105.00 10.18
CA GLN A 838 14.21 -106.12 10.58
C GLN A 838 13.72 -106.93 9.37
N SER A 839 13.40 -106.28 8.24
CA SER A 839 13.05 -106.98 6.99
C SER A 839 14.21 -107.79 6.40
N LYS A 840 15.48 -107.35 6.56
CA LYS A 840 16.67 -108.11 6.13
C LYS A 840 16.94 -109.29 7.08
N GLU A 841 16.81 -109.08 8.38
CA GLU A 841 16.93 -110.12 9.41
C GLU A 841 15.85 -111.22 9.20
N LEU A 842 14.60 -110.83 8.94
CA LEU A 842 13.49 -111.76 8.65
C LEU A 842 13.70 -112.51 7.32
N ALA A 843 14.28 -111.86 6.30
CA ALA A 843 14.67 -112.53 5.07
C ALA A 843 15.78 -113.57 5.28
N LEU A 844 16.79 -113.26 6.10
CA LEU A 844 17.86 -114.20 6.48
C LEU A 844 17.30 -115.41 7.25
N VAL A 845 16.38 -115.19 8.20
CA VAL A 845 15.69 -116.29 8.92
C VAL A 845 14.88 -117.17 7.96
N ARG A 846 14.20 -116.58 6.96
CA ARG A 846 13.49 -117.35 5.91
C ARG A 846 14.46 -118.17 5.05
N GLN A 847 15.63 -117.63 4.71
CA GLN A 847 16.65 -118.38 3.98
C GLN A 847 17.15 -119.57 4.80
N GLN A 848 17.53 -119.37 6.07
CA GLN A 848 17.97 -120.44 6.97
C GLN A 848 16.90 -121.53 7.15
N LEU A 849 15.62 -121.14 7.24
CA LEU A 849 14.49 -122.08 7.30
C LEU A 849 14.36 -122.91 6.01
N SER A 850 14.63 -122.31 4.84
CA SER A 850 14.61 -123.02 3.55
C SER A 850 15.82 -123.95 3.36
N GLU A 851 17.00 -123.56 3.86
CA GLU A 851 18.22 -124.39 3.85
C GLU A 851 18.03 -125.62 4.77
N ALA A 852 17.52 -125.42 5.99
CA ALA A 852 17.16 -126.53 6.89
C ALA A 852 16.13 -127.49 6.24
N LYS A 853 15.12 -126.95 5.57
CA LYS A 853 14.09 -127.75 4.88
C LYS A 853 14.63 -128.49 3.64
N SER A 854 15.67 -127.97 2.98
CA SER A 854 16.35 -128.70 1.90
C SER A 854 17.16 -129.90 2.41
N HIS A 855 17.84 -129.74 3.55
CA HIS A 855 18.57 -130.85 4.21
C HIS A 855 17.63 -131.97 4.70
N GLU A 856 16.38 -131.63 5.05
CA GLU A 856 15.35 -132.61 5.40
C GLU A 856 14.87 -133.42 4.17
N GLN A 857 15.08 -132.92 2.94
CA GLN A 857 14.53 -133.50 1.71
C GLN A 857 15.52 -134.34 0.89
N GLU A 858 16.84 -134.21 1.08
CA GLU A 858 17.86 -135.06 0.44
C GLU A 858 18.15 -136.37 1.21
N GLY A 859 17.58 -136.56 2.40
CA GLY A 859 17.95 -137.65 3.33
C GLY A 859 17.22 -138.99 3.22
N ALA A 860 16.24 -139.16 2.31
CA ALA A 860 15.26 -140.25 2.41
C ALA A 860 15.10 -141.12 1.13
N VAL A 861 15.89 -142.18 1.00
CA VAL A 861 15.76 -143.21 -0.06
C VAL A 861 15.93 -144.62 0.53
N VAL A 862 14.98 -145.53 0.22
CA VAL A 862 14.83 -146.95 0.66
C VAL A 862 14.33 -147.17 2.10
N GLY A 863 13.12 -147.75 2.26
CA GLY A 863 12.64 -148.28 3.57
C GLY A 863 11.11 -148.39 3.77
N LEU A 864 10.42 -149.27 3.04
CA LEU A 864 9.02 -149.69 3.31
C LEU A 864 8.97 -150.85 4.35
N PRO A 865 7.81 -151.28 4.94
CA PRO A 865 6.41 -151.08 4.50
C PRO A 865 5.32 -150.82 5.59
N SER A 866 4.11 -150.40 5.18
CA SER A 866 2.79 -151.03 5.47
C SER A 866 1.58 -150.14 5.09
N GLU A 867 0.40 -150.75 4.86
CA GLU A 867 -0.91 -150.10 4.60
C GLU A 867 -1.65 -149.75 5.93
N PRO A 868 -2.91 -149.21 5.98
CA PRO A 868 -3.82 -148.80 4.90
C PRO A 868 -4.58 -147.45 5.08
N SER A 869 -5.33 -147.06 4.04
CA SER A 869 -6.61 -146.31 4.02
C SER A 869 -6.88 -145.11 4.96
N GLU A 870 -7.15 -143.93 4.38
CA GLU A 870 -8.33 -143.09 4.75
C GLU A 870 -8.58 -141.93 3.75
N PRO A 871 -9.82 -141.72 3.24
CA PRO A 871 -10.13 -140.60 2.34
C PRO A 871 -10.54 -139.29 3.05
N ALA A 872 -10.68 -139.28 4.38
CA ALA A 872 -11.23 -138.14 5.12
C ALA A 872 -10.24 -136.96 5.32
N ALA A 873 -8.95 -137.26 5.46
CA ALA A 873 -7.93 -136.25 5.81
C ALA A 873 -7.70 -135.19 4.72
N LEU A 874 -7.84 -135.55 3.44
CA LEU A 874 -7.66 -134.63 2.32
C LEU A 874 -8.79 -133.60 2.21
N GLU A 875 -10.03 -133.99 2.47
CA GLU A 875 -11.18 -133.08 2.46
C GLU A 875 -11.12 -132.10 3.63
N ALA A 876 -10.74 -132.57 4.83
CA ALA A 876 -10.48 -131.72 5.99
C ALA A 876 -9.32 -130.73 5.74
N GLY A 877 -8.23 -131.19 5.11
CA GLY A 877 -7.08 -130.34 4.76
C GLY A 877 -7.44 -129.24 3.75
N LEU A 878 -8.17 -129.58 2.68
CA LEU A 878 -8.66 -128.62 1.69
C LEU A 878 -9.65 -127.62 2.30
N LYS A 879 -10.56 -128.07 3.16
CA LYS A 879 -11.51 -127.19 3.85
C LYS A 879 -10.79 -126.20 4.78
N THR A 880 -9.79 -126.67 5.53
CA THR A 880 -8.96 -125.82 6.40
C THR A 880 -8.16 -124.80 5.58
N GLN A 881 -7.64 -125.17 4.41
CA GLN A 881 -7.03 -124.22 3.47
C GLN A 881 -8.04 -123.23 2.88
N LEU A 882 -9.29 -123.62 2.64
CA LEU A 882 -10.32 -122.72 2.14
C LEU A 882 -10.65 -121.64 3.19
N GLU A 883 -10.91 -122.05 4.43
CA GLU A 883 -11.18 -121.15 5.57
C GLU A 883 -9.98 -120.21 5.86
N GLN A 884 -8.73 -120.70 5.69
CA GLN A 884 -7.52 -119.86 5.79
C GLN A 884 -7.39 -118.86 4.63
N ASN A 885 -7.73 -119.23 3.40
CA ASN A 885 -7.72 -118.31 2.26
C ASN A 885 -8.85 -117.28 2.33
N GLU A 886 -10.04 -117.69 2.78
CA GLU A 886 -11.20 -116.81 2.96
C GLU A 886 -10.90 -115.74 4.02
N THR A 887 -10.44 -116.14 5.21
CA THR A 887 -10.01 -115.19 6.25
C THR A 887 -8.75 -114.41 5.91
N LEU A 888 -7.99 -114.75 4.86
CA LEU A 888 -6.91 -113.93 4.32
C LEU A 888 -7.44 -112.91 3.30
N ALA A 889 -8.37 -113.31 2.43
CA ALA A 889 -9.07 -112.43 1.51
C ALA A 889 -9.90 -111.36 2.25
N GLU A 890 -10.57 -111.70 3.35
CA GLU A 890 -11.25 -110.73 4.23
C GLU A 890 -10.28 -109.69 4.81
N LYS A 891 -9.10 -110.13 5.27
CA LYS A 891 -8.05 -109.23 5.78
C LYS A 891 -7.51 -108.34 4.67
N GLU A 892 -7.31 -108.87 3.46
CA GLU A 892 -6.91 -108.06 2.31
C GLU A 892 -7.99 -107.05 1.90
N GLN A 893 -9.26 -107.45 1.91
CA GLN A 893 -10.39 -106.56 1.65
C GLN A 893 -10.51 -105.45 2.71
N MET A 894 -10.28 -105.76 3.99
CA MET A 894 -10.22 -104.77 5.07
C MET A 894 -9.05 -103.79 4.87
N LEU A 895 -7.86 -104.28 4.48
CA LEU A 895 -6.70 -103.44 4.16
C LEU A 895 -6.97 -102.54 2.95
N ARG A 896 -7.55 -103.08 1.86
CA ARG A 896 -7.97 -102.31 0.68
C ARG A 896 -8.98 -101.22 1.04
N GLN A 897 -9.96 -101.51 1.92
CA GLN A 897 -10.91 -100.51 2.43
C GLN A 897 -10.24 -99.44 3.30
N LYS A 898 -9.23 -99.79 4.12
CA LYS A 898 -8.47 -98.82 4.92
C LYS A 898 -7.64 -97.90 4.03
N LEU A 899 -6.92 -98.48 3.06
CA LEU A 899 -6.09 -97.73 2.11
C LEU A 899 -6.92 -96.79 1.22
N ALA A 900 -8.13 -97.21 0.82
CA ALA A 900 -9.05 -96.35 0.07
C ALA A 900 -9.50 -95.13 0.89
N ARG A 901 -9.75 -95.31 2.20
CA ARG A 901 -10.13 -94.24 3.12
C ARG A 901 -8.98 -93.26 3.35
N GLU A 902 -7.78 -93.77 3.59
CA GLU A 902 -6.55 -92.96 3.74
C GLU A 902 -6.24 -92.16 2.45
N LEU A 903 -6.53 -92.73 1.27
CA LEU A 903 -6.39 -92.04 -0.01
C LEU A 903 -7.46 -90.97 -0.23
N GLU A 904 -8.70 -91.19 0.21
CA GLU A 904 -9.78 -90.19 0.16
C GLU A 904 -9.52 -89.02 1.14
N GLU A 905 -9.07 -89.32 2.36
CA GLU A 905 -8.60 -88.35 3.34
C GLU A 905 -7.40 -87.53 2.79
N ALA A 906 -6.39 -88.19 2.22
CA ALA A 906 -5.27 -87.51 1.57
C ALA A 906 -5.69 -86.62 0.38
N GLN A 907 -6.66 -87.06 -0.42
CA GLN A 907 -7.25 -86.20 -1.47
C GLN A 907 -8.02 -85.01 -0.89
N SER A 908 -8.68 -85.15 0.26
CA SER A 908 -9.37 -84.02 0.92
C SER A 908 -8.36 -82.97 1.42
N LEU A 909 -7.25 -83.41 2.01
CA LEU A 909 -6.17 -82.53 2.48
C LEU A 909 -5.42 -81.86 1.32
N ALA A 910 -5.21 -82.58 0.21
CA ALA A 910 -4.65 -81.99 -1.00
C ALA A 910 -5.54 -80.86 -1.57
N ARG A 911 -6.87 -81.05 -1.55
CA ARG A 911 -7.83 -80.00 -1.97
C ARG A 911 -7.84 -78.80 -1.02
N SER A 912 -7.75 -79.01 0.31
CA SER A 912 -7.69 -77.88 1.26
C SER A 912 -6.39 -77.09 1.13
N LEU A 913 -5.24 -77.77 1.03
CA LEU A 913 -3.94 -77.12 0.81
C LEU A 913 -3.88 -76.38 -0.54
N GLN A 914 -4.51 -76.91 -1.59
CA GLN A 914 -4.62 -76.20 -2.86
C GLN A 914 -5.50 -74.94 -2.76
N ALA A 915 -6.61 -74.99 -2.00
CA ALA A 915 -7.43 -73.81 -1.73
C ALA A 915 -6.72 -72.76 -0.85
N GLU A 916 -5.85 -73.17 0.08
CA GLU A 916 -4.98 -72.24 0.82
C GLU A 916 -3.89 -71.64 -0.07
N LEU A 917 -3.28 -72.42 -0.97
CA LEU A 917 -2.33 -71.89 -1.96
C LEU A 917 -2.97 -70.88 -2.91
N GLU A 918 -4.24 -71.08 -3.30
CA GLU A 918 -4.98 -70.09 -4.10
C GLU A 918 -5.31 -68.82 -3.28
N LYS A 919 -5.71 -68.94 -2.00
CA LYS A 919 -5.84 -67.78 -1.10
C LYS A 919 -4.53 -67.02 -0.92
N LEU A 920 -3.41 -67.73 -0.74
CA LEU A 920 -2.09 -67.12 -0.59
C LEU A 920 -1.63 -66.43 -1.88
N ARG A 921 -1.92 -66.99 -3.06
CA ARG A 921 -1.70 -66.28 -4.34
C ARG A 921 -2.56 -65.04 -4.50
N LEU A 922 -3.82 -65.07 -4.08
CA LEU A 922 -4.68 -63.89 -4.09
C LEU A 922 -4.15 -62.80 -3.13
N ALA A 923 -3.60 -63.18 -1.98
CA ALA A 923 -2.90 -62.26 -1.08
C ALA A 923 -1.55 -61.76 -1.66
N GLU A 924 -0.81 -62.60 -2.39
CA GLU A 924 0.42 -62.20 -3.10
C GLU A 924 0.12 -61.20 -4.24
N HIS A 925 -1.01 -61.36 -4.93
CA HIS A 925 -1.51 -60.38 -5.89
C HIS A 925 -2.00 -59.08 -5.23
N ALA A 926 -2.57 -59.13 -4.01
CA ALA A 926 -2.83 -57.92 -3.24
C ALA A 926 -1.52 -57.20 -2.86
N ALA A 927 -0.51 -57.93 -2.40
CA ALA A 927 0.84 -57.40 -2.12
C ALA A 927 1.61 -56.93 -3.38
N ALA A 928 1.08 -57.16 -4.59
CA ALA A 928 1.56 -56.50 -5.80
C ALA A 928 0.98 -55.08 -5.97
N SER A 929 -0.22 -54.80 -5.45
CA SER A 929 -0.78 -53.44 -5.33
C SER A 929 0.07 -52.60 -4.40
N ASP A 930 0.48 -53.16 -3.25
CA ASP A 930 1.38 -52.51 -2.29
C ASP A 930 2.72 -52.07 -2.92
N LYS A 931 3.18 -52.74 -4.00
CA LYS A 931 4.38 -52.32 -4.74
C LYS A 931 4.15 -51.10 -5.62
N GLU A 932 2.95 -50.90 -6.17
CA GLU A 932 2.59 -49.68 -6.90
C GLU A 932 2.44 -48.51 -5.92
N GLU A 933 1.81 -48.73 -4.77
CA GLU A 933 1.75 -47.74 -3.69
C GLU A 933 3.15 -47.39 -3.15
N ALA A 934 4.02 -48.38 -2.93
CA ALA A 934 5.41 -48.15 -2.52
C ALA A 934 6.23 -47.39 -3.58
N GLN A 935 5.97 -47.60 -4.88
CA GLN A 935 6.57 -46.79 -5.95
C GLN A 935 6.06 -45.35 -5.91
N HIS A 936 4.75 -45.14 -5.72
CA HIS A 936 4.16 -43.80 -5.64
C HIS A 936 4.60 -43.03 -4.38
N LEU A 937 4.78 -43.73 -3.23
CA LEU A 937 5.41 -43.19 -2.03
C LEU A 937 6.88 -42.85 -2.25
N LYS A 938 7.65 -43.69 -2.96
CA LYS A 938 9.04 -43.40 -3.32
C LYS A 938 9.14 -42.17 -4.24
N GLU A 939 8.24 -42.02 -5.20
CA GLU A 939 8.15 -40.81 -6.02
C GLU A 939 7.84 -39.56 -5.19
N ARG A 940 6.91 -39.64 -4.22
CA ARG A 940 6.65 -38.53 -3.29
C ARG A 940 7.90 -38.19 -2.48
N LEU A 941 8.60 -39.19 -1.95
CA LEU A 941 9.83 -39.00 -1.18
C LEU A 941 10.96 -38.35 -2.01
N GLU A 942 11.08 -38.68 -3.30
CA GLU A 942 12.05 -38.01 -4.19
C GLU A 942 11.62 -36.57 -4.56
N LYS A 943 10.31 -36.32 -4.74
CA LYS A 943 9.76 -34.97 -4.92
C LYS A 943 9.98 -34.09 -3.68
N GLU A 944 9.78 -34.62 -2.47
CA GLU A 944 10.07 -33.94 -1.20
C GLU A 944 11.57 -33.72 -0.97
N LYS A 945 12.43 -34.71 -1.25
CA LYS A 945 13.89 -34.55 -1.19
C LYS A 945 14.38 -33.46 -2.14
N LYS A 946 13.77 -33.35 -3.32
CA LYS A 946 14.04 -32.25 -4.26
C LYS A 946 13.55 -30.91 -3.68
N LEU A 947 12.30 -30.81 -3.21
CA LEU A 947 11.78 -29.60 -2.59
C LEU A 947 12.63 -29.13 -1.41
N THR A 948 13.06 -30.04 -0.53
CA THR A 948 13.90 -29.74 0.63
C THR A 948 15.30 -29.25 0.21
N LYS A 949 15.86 -29.82 -0.88
CA LYS A 949 17.12 -29.35 -1.47
C LYS A 949 16.98 -27.97 -2.10
N ASP A 950 15.89 -27.72 -2.83
CA ASP A 950 15.62 -26.45 -3.49
C ASP A 950 15.29 -25.35 -2.46
N LEU A 951 14.58 -25.69 -1.38
CA LEU A 951 14.35 -24.85 -0.20
C LEU A 951 15.67 -24.53 0.53
N GLY A 952 16.57 -25.52 0.68
CA GLY A 952 17.92 -25.32 1.20
C GLY A 952 18.75 -24.34 0.37
N GLN A 953 18.66 -24.41 -0.97
CA GLN A 953 19.29 -23.44 -1.86
C GLN A 953 18.64 -22.05 -1.81
N ALA A 954 17.33 -21.97 -1.56
CA ALA A 954 16.66 -20.70 -1.31
C ALA A 954 17.12 -20.08 0.03
N ALA A 955 17.25 -20.90 1.08
CA ALA A 955 17.74 -20.48 2.39
C ALA A 955 19.20 -19.97 2.33
N THR A 956 20.10 -20.64 1.61
CA THR A 956 21.49 -20.13 1.45
C THR A 956 21.53 -18.82 0.69
N LYS A 957 20.75 -18.67 -0.39
CA LYS A 957 20.63 -17.39 -1.13
C LYS A 957 20.06 -16.26 -0.28
N LEU A 958 19.05 -16.56 0.56
CA LEU A 958 18.52 -15.59 1.52
C LEU A 958 19.57 -15.22 2.57
N GLN A 959 20.38 -16.17 3.04
CA GLN A 959 21.45 -15.92 4.00
C GLN A 959 22.61 -15.09 3.37
N GLU A 960 22.93 -15.32 2.10
CA GLU A 960 23.87 -14.48 1.33
C GLU A 960 23.33 -13.06 1.15
N LEU A 961 22.07 -12.89 0.73
CA LEU A 961 21.42 -11.59 0.59
C LEU A 961 21.35 -10.83 1.93
N LEU A 962 21.02 -11.52 3.02
CA LEU A 962 20.96 -10.93 4.37
C LEU A 962 22.37 -10.52 4.84
N LYS A 963 23.39 -11.31 4.53
CA LYS A 963 24.79 -10.94 4.81
C LYS A 963 25.25 -9.73 3.99
N VAL A 964 24.95 -9.68 2.68
CA VAL A 964 25.22 -8.50 1.83
C VAL A 964 24.49 -7.26 2.37
N SER A 965 23.25 -7.41 2.84
CA SER A 965 22.49 -6.33 3.47
C SER A 965 23.11 -5.88 4.81
N GLN A 966 23.65 -6.80 5.63
CA GLN A 966 24.39 -6.45 6.84
C GLN A 966 25.71 -5.74 6.53
N ASP A 967 26.48 -6.21 5.56
CA ASP A 967 27.73 -5.58 5.11
C ASP A 967 27.48 -4.19 4.52
N GLN A 968 26.35 -3.97 3.82
CA GLN A 968 25.94 -2.66 3.32
C GLN A 968 25.52 -1.73 4.46
N LEU A 969 24.69 -2.19 5.38
CA LEU A 969 24.24 -1.42 6.55
C LEU A 969 25.42 -1.09 7.49
N ALA A 970 26.44 -1.94 7.56
CA ALA A 970 27.70 -1.66 8.24
C ALA A 970 28.50 -0.54 7.56
N LYS A 971 28.62 -0.54 6.22
CA LYS A 971 29.25 0.56 5.45
C LYS A 971 28.50 1.89 5.62
N GLU A 972 27.18 1.86 5.67
CA GLU A 972 26.36 3.05 5.91
C GLU A 972 26.53 3.58 7.34
N ARG A 973 26.62 2.71 8.36
CA ARG A 973 26.99 3.12 9.73
C ARG A 973 28.38 3.75 9.79
N GLU A 974 29.36 3.19 9.07
CA GLU A 974 30.71 3.75 8.90
C GLU A 974 30.68 5.14 8.22
N MET A 975 29.87 5.31 7.17
CA MET A 975 29.69 6.58 6.46
C MET A 975 29.02 7.63 7.36
N VAL A 976 27.95 7.27 8.07
CA VAL A 976 27.27 8.15 9.03
C VAL A 976 28.19 8.54 10.19
N LYS A 977 29.06 7.63 10.65
CA LYS A 977 30.09 7.92 11.65
C LYS A 977 31.10 8.94 11.13
N LYS A 978 31.63 8.75 9.90
CA LYS A 978 32.54 9.71 9.24
C LYS A 978 31.90 11.07 9.00
N LEU A 979 30.63 11.12 8.60
CA LEU A 979 29.87 12.37 8.45
C LEU A 979 29.67 13.08 9.80
N LYS A 980 29.38 12.34 10.89
CA LYS A 980 29.33 12.91 12.25
C LYS A 980 30.68 13.45 12.71
N GLU A 981 31.77 12.73 12.46
CA GLU A 981 33.14 13.18 12.79
C GLU A 981 33.54 14.43 11.98
N GLN A 982 33.13 14.55 10.72
CA GLN A 982 33.30 15.77 9.91
C GLN A 982 32.47 16.94 10.45
N LEU A 983 31.20 16.71 10.80
CA LEU A 983 30.33 17.73 11.38
C LEU A 983 30.88 18.24 12.73
N GLN A 984 31.38 17.33 13.57
CA GLN A 984 31.97 17.64 14.86
C GLN A 984 33.31 18.40 14.74
N LYS A 985 34.09 18.15 13.67
CA LYS A 985 35.27 18.97 13.34
C LYS A 985 34.90 20.38 12.89
N MET A 986 33.91 20.54 12.00
CA MET A 986 33.43 21.88 11.61
C MET A 986 32.98 22.69 12.83
N GLY A 987 32.19 22.08 13.72
CA GLY A 987 31.77 22.73 14.97
C GLY A 987 32.92 23.14 15.90
N GLN A 988 34.04 22.42 15.89
CA GLN A 988 35.24 22.80 16.64
C GLN A 988 36.03 23.93 15.97
N GLU A 989 36.13 23.95 14.64
CA GLU A 989 36.84 25.01 13.90
C GLU A 989 36.16 26.38 14.00
N ASP A 990 34.82 26.42 14.06
CA ASP A 990 34.08 27.66 14.32
C ASP A 990 34.20 28.10 15.79
N SER A 991 34.10 27.16 16.76
CA SER A 991 34.31 27.45 18.19
C SER A 991 35.71 27.98 18.53
N SER A 992 36.67 27.88 17.60
CA SER A 992 38.05 28.33 17.76
C SER A 992 38.33 29.74 17.23
N LYS A 993 37.31 30.48 16.75
CA LYS A 993 37.47 31.82 16.15
C LYS A 993 36.78 32.97 16.92
N GLU A 994 35.75 32.69 17.71
CA GLU A 994 35.14 33.68 18.60
C GLU A 994 35.89 33.75 19.95
N GLY A 995 37.07 34.40 19.99
CA GLY A 995 37.91 34.30 21.20
C GLY A 995 39.09 35.24 21.46
N THR A 996 39.34 36.31 20.68
CA THR A 996 40.33 37.34 21.09
C THR A 996 40.08 38.72 20.46
N SER A 997 39.23 39.54 21.08
CA SER A 997 39.31 41.01 20.93
C SER A 997 38.56 41.73 22.08
N VAL A 998 39.32 42.05 23.13
CA VAL A 998 39.04 43.05 24.18
C VAL A 998 40.38 43.70 24.53
#